data_AF-D5GKS7-F1
#
_entry.id   AF-D5GKS7-F1
#
_cell.length_a   1.000
_cell.length_b   1.000
_cell.length_c   1.000
_cell.angle_alpha   90.00
_cell.angle_beta   90.00
_cell.angle_gamma   90.00
#
_symmetry.space_group_name_H-M   'P 1'
#
loop_
_entity.id
_entity.type
_entity.pdbx_description
1 polymer ?
#
loop_
_entity_poly.entity_id
_entity_poly.type
_entity_poly.pdbx_seq_one_letter_code
_entity_poly.pdbx_strand_id
1 'polypeptide(L)'
;MHRRALAGRERNAPGPHHPDVLLVALRRAVKLLDERKYEEAEIMYQHALGVMEKWRGLDRPDILDSLNTLGETLLNLERYDEAEAMCRHALAGREKALGVDHAATLTSADNLGRTLYHQRKHEEAEMIFRSTQASRKEVLGLYHPDTLLSIASLGVTLLCQRKYGEAEIVYRQALGAMEKILGPDHPDVLDSVNTLGETLLDLEKYGEAEAMCRRALEGREKILGLDHRDTLLSANNLGVALRNQDKHHEAENMYRRALEGAEKTLGPDHCDTLMCIYNLAGALHKQRKYDEAEMMHRQALAGREKTLGLGHRHTIRNLTKLGALLYQEGKYDEAKIMYQRAVMGAKKFLGPGHPMTLKSVNHLTLLDERKYEEAEIIYRHALGTMEKALGPDHQDVLDSVNILGETLLDLKMYNEAEVMCRRALAGREKTFGPDHRDTLLTANNLGVALRNQNKHHEAEITYRRAVIGTGRTLGPDHRDTLMCVYNLAGLLQRQRKYDEAEMMHRRALAGREKTLGPGHRHTLRSLIKLGALLDERKYEEAEIIYRHALGTMEKALGPDHQDVLDSVNILGEALLDLKMYNEAEVMCRRALAGREKTFGPDHRDTLLTANNLGVALRNQNKHHEAEIMYRRAVIGTGRTLGPDHRDTLMCVYNLAGLLQRQRKYDEAEMMHRRALAGREKTLGPGHRHTLRSLIKLGAVLHEKRKYDESEIMYRRAVTEAEKSLGPNHPATLRSFNQLSMFLYARATSTLDEVS
;
A
#
# COMPACT_ATOMS: atom_id res chain seq x y z
N MET A 1 36.09 -83.35 -37.57
CA MET A 1 35.69 -82.98 -36.20
C MET A 1 35.99 -81.51 -35.88
N HIS A 2 35.46 -80.55 -36.64
CA HIS A 2 35.68 -79.11 -36.39
C HIS A 2 34.44 -78.25 -36.73
N ARG A 3 33.24 -78.80 -36.45
CA ARG A 3 31.95 -78.09 -36.52
C ARG A 3 31.08 -78.30 -35.27
N ARG A 4 31.70 -78.65 -34.14
CA ARG A 4 31.02 -78.86 -32.85
C ARG A 4 31.58 -78.05 -31.68
N ALA A 5 32.38 -77.01 -31.96
CA ALA A 5 33.03 -76.17 -30.93
C ALA A 5 32.54 -74.71 -30.90
N LEU A 6 31.53 -74.32 -31.70
CA LEU A 6 31.02 -72.94 -31.75
C LEU A 6 29.55 -72.77 -31.35
N ALA A 7 28.84 -73.85 -30.99
CA ALA A 7 27.42 -73.77 -30.61
C ALA A 7 27.17 -73.79 -29.09
N GLY A 8 28.20 -73.56 -28.26
CA GLY A 8 28.14 -73.69 -26.81
C GLY A 8 28.29 -72.39 -25.99
N ARG A 9 28.36 -71.21 -26.64
CA ARG A 9 28.63 -69.92 -25.97
C ARG A 9 27.56 -68.83 -26.18
N GLU A 10 26.35 -69.20 -26.57
CA GLU A 10 25.22 -68.25 -26.71
C GLU A 10 23.96 -68.67 -25.92
N ARG A 11 24.13 -69.38 -24.81
CA ARG A 11 23.03 -69.65 -23.87
C ARG A 11 23.41 -69.17 -22.48
N ASN A 12 23.26 -67.86 -22.29
CA ASN A 12 22.86 -67.19 -21.06
C ASN A 12 22.94 -65.67 -21.32
N ALA A 13 22.31 -65.19 -22.40
CA ALA A 13 21.99 -63.78 -22.46
C ALA A 13 20.87 -63.56 -21.42
N PRO A 14 21.12 -62.74 -20.38
CA PRO A 14 20.11 -62.48 -19.37
C PRO A 14 18.83 -61.91 -20.03
N GLY A 15 17.67 -62.49 -19.71
CA GLY A 15 16.38 -62.04 -20.27
C GLY A 15 16.05 -60.57 -19.90
N PRO A 16 15.03 -59.95 -20.53
CA PRO A 16 14.72 -58.52 -20.35
C PRO A 16 14.36 -58.11 -18.90
N HIS A 17 14.01 -59.08 -18.06
CA HIS A 17 13.71 -58.89 -16.64
C HIS A 17 14.84 -59.37 -15.71
N HIS A 18 16.01 -59.71 -16.26
CA HIS A 18 17.14 -60.15 -15.48
C HIS A 18 17.80 -58.97 -14.75
N PRO A 19 18.26 -59.15 -13.50
CA PRO A 19 18.84 -58.09 -12.67
C PRO A 19 19.90 -57.24 -13.36
N ASP A 20 20.85 -57.86 -14.07
CA ASP A 20 21.91 -57.14 -14.77
C ASP A 20 21.39 -56.30 -15.95
N VAL A 21 20.31 -56.73 -16.61
CA VAL A 21 19.66 -55.97 -17.69
C VAL A 21 18.91 -54.77 -17.12
N LEU A 22 18.26 -54.94 -15.97
CA LEU A 22 17.57 -53.86 -15.26
C LEU A 22 18.58 -52.84 -14.68
N LEU A 23 19.74 -53.28 -14.19
CA LEU A 23 20.85 -52.40 -13.78
C LEU A 23 21.42 -51.60 -14.96
N VAL A 24 21.53 -52.22 -16.14
CA VAL A 24 21.92 -51.52 -17.37
C VAL A 24 20.86 -50.50 -17.81
N ALA A 25 19.56 -50.84 -17.66
CA ALA A 25 18.47 -49.89 -17.91
C ALA A 25 18.53 -48.69 -16.95
N LEU A 26 18.75 -48.91 -15.65
CA LEU A 26 18.91 -47.83 -14.67
C LEU A 26 20.10 -46.92 -14.99
N ARG A 27 21.25 -47.50 -15.37
CA ARG A 27 22.43 -46.71 -15.81
C ARG A 27 22.16 -45.90 -17.08
N ARG A 28 21.37 -46.46 -18.00
CA ARG A 28 20.94 -45.74 -19.21
C ARG A 28 19.96 -44.61 -18.87
N ALA A 29 19.09 -44.80 -17.88
CA ALA A 29 18.20 -43.76 -17.39
C ALA A 29 18.98 -42.58 -16.78
N VAL A 30 20.05 -42.83 -16.00
CA VAL A 30 20.96 -41.77 -15.52
C VAL A 30 21.53 -40.95 -16.68
N LYS A 31 21.99 -41.61 -17.76
CA LYS A 31 22.52 -40.91 -18.92
C LYS A 31 21.45 -40.06 -19.64
N LEU A 32 20.20 -40.51 -19.65
CA LEU A 32 19.09 -39.71 -20.18
C LEU A 32 18.80 -38.47 -19.33
N LEU A 33 19.01 -38.54 -18.01
CA LEU A 33 18.93 -37.37 -17.13
C LEU A 33 20.04 -36.35 -17.43
N ASP A 34 21.26 -36.81 -17.67
CA ASP A 34 22.38 -35.93 -18.10
C ASP A 34 22.06 -35.22 -19.41
N GLU A 35 21.31 -35.88 -20.31
CA GLU A 35 20.80 -35.33 -21.57
C GLU A 35 19.50 -34.52 -21.41
N ARG A 36 19.01 -34.30 -20.18
CA ARG A 36 17.74 -33.61 -19.83
C ARG A 36 16.47 -34.24 -20.44
N LYS A 37 16.51 -35.53 -20.75
CA LYS A 37 15.37 -36.32 -21.27
C LYS A 37 14.61 -36.99 -20.12
N TYR A 38 13.95 -36.17 -19.29
CA TYR A 38 13.32 -36.60 -18.05
C TYR A 38 12.18 -37.63 -18.25
N GLU A 39 11.39 -37.47 -19.31
CA GLU A 39 10.26 -38.38 -19.64
C GLU A 39 10.73 -39.79 -20.04
N GLU A 40 11.77 -39.86 -20.87
CA GLU A 40 12.37 -41.15 -21.28
C GLU A 40 13.06 -41.85 -20.10
N ALA A 41 13.72 -41.07 -19.22
CA ALA A 41 14.31 -41.57 -18.00
C ALA A 41 13.25 -42.13 -17.05
N GLU A 42 12.13 -41.42 -16.86
CA GLU A 42 11.02 -41.83 -15.99
C GLU A 42 10.47 -43.20 -16.38
N ILE A 43 10.11 -43.39 -17.66
CA ILE A 43 9.57 -44.67 -18.17
C ILE A 43 10.54 -45.81 -17.87
N MET A 44 11.83 -45.56 -18.06
CA MET A 44 12.88 -46.54 -17.83
C MET A 44 13.06 -46.86 -16.34
N TYR A 45 12.99 -45.86 -15.46
CA TYR A 45 13.03 -46.04 -14.01
C TYR A 45 11.80 -46.79 -13.48
N GLN A 46 10.59 -46.39 -13.87
CA GLN A 46 9.35 -47.05 -13.44
C GLN A 46 9.29 -48.51 -13.88
N HIS A 47 9.66 -48.81 -15.13
CA HIS A 47 9.71 -50.18 -15.61
C HIS A 47 10.77 -51.02 -14.88
N ALA A 48 11.98 -50.47 -14.68
CA ALA A 48 13.04 -51.18 -13.98
C ALA A 48 12.70 -51.44 -12.51
N LEU A 49 12.16 -50.44 -11.81
CA LEU A 49 11.78 -50.52 -10.40
C LEU A 49 10.58 -51.45 -10.18
N GLY A 50 9.53 -51.39 -11.02
CA GLY A 50 8.36 -52.26 -10.89
C GLY A 50 8.66 -53.75 -11.14
N VAL A 51 9.71 -54.06 -11.90
CA VAL A 51 10.21 -55.44 -12.06
C VAL A 51 11.13 -55.83 -10.90
N MET A 52 12.02 -54.95 -10.45
CA MET A 52 12.92 -55.21 -9.32
C MET A 52 12.17 -55.38 -7.98
N GLU A 53 11.11 -54.61 -7.76
CA GLU A 53 10.23 -54.69 -6.58
C GLU A 53 9.67 -56.10 -6.38
N LYS A 54 9.20 -56.74 -7.47
CA LYS A 54 8.62 -58.09 -7.44
C LYS A 54 9.62 -59.21 -7.15
N TRP A 55 10.91 -58.97 -7.38
CA TRP A 55 11.93 -60.03 -7.35
C TRP A 55 12.85 -59.99 -6.13
N ARG A 56 13.13 -58.81 -5.54
CA ARG A 56 14.27 -58.67 -4.62
C ARG A 56 14.01 -57.86 -3.34
N GLY A 57 12.79 -57.33 -3.14
CA GLY A 57 12.45 -56.51 -1.96
C GLY A 57 13.02 -55.09 -2.02
N LEU A 58 12.32 -54.12 -1.40
CA LEU A 58 12.55 -52.68 -1.56
C LEU A 58 13.75 -52.11 -0.78
N ASP A 59 14.29 -52.85 0.19
CA ASP A 59 15.30 -52.34 1.14
C ASP A 59 16.76 -52.44 0.64
N ARG A 60 17.01 -52.78 -0.64
CA ARG A 60 18.39 -52.90 -1.16
C ARG A 60 18.98 -51.54 -1.57
N PRO A 61 20.27 -51.28 -1.30
CA PRO A 61 20.92 -50.01 -1.64
C PRO A 61 20.72 -49.55 -3.10
N ASP A 62 20.95 -50.42 -4.08
CA ASP A 62 20.81 -50.07 -5.51
C ASP A 62 19.37 -49.66 -5.91
N ILE A 63 18.36 -50.24 -5.23
CA ILE A 63 16.94 -49.91 -5.46
C ILE A 63 16.61 -48.58 -4.79
N LEU A 64 17.11 -48.35 -3.58
CA LEU A 64 16.94 -47.09 -2.86
C LEU A 64 17.62 -45.91 -3.57
N ASP A 65 18.78 -46.15 -4.19
CA ASP A 65 19.46 -45.19 -5.06
C ASP A 65 18.58 -44.82 -6.26
N SER A 66 18.02 -45.84 -6.90
CA SER A 66 17.15 -45.66 -8.07
C SER A 66 15.82 -44.97 -7.72
N LEU A 67 15.23 -45.28 -6.55
CA LEU A 67 14.04 -44.61 -6.04
C LEU A 67 14.30 -43.13 -5.72
N ASN A 68 15.45 -42.83 -5.13
CA ASN A 68 15.85 -41.45 -4.86
C ASN A 68 15.99 -40.63 -6.15
N THR A 69 16.63 -41.20 -7.17
CA THR A 69 16.81 -40.55 -8.48
C THR A 69 15.49 -40.44 -9.25
N LEU A 70 14.59 -41.42 -9.14
CA LEU A 70 13.24 -41.32 -9.69
C LEU A 70 12.45 -40.19 -9.00
N GLY A 71 12.56 -40.06 -7.67
CA GLY A 71 11.94 -38.96 -6.92
C GLY A 71 12.41 -37.59 -7.42
N GLU A 72 13.72 -37.43 -7.64
CA GLU A 72 14.26 -36.20 -8.24
C GLU A 72 13.79 -35.96 -9.69
N THR A 73 13.66 -37.03 -10.48
CA THR A 73 13.16 -36.94 -11.86
C THR A 73 11.71 -36.46 -11.88
N LEU A 74 10.87 -37.03 -11.02
CA LEU A 74 9.46 -36.66 -10.87
C LEU A 74 9.30 -35.22 -10.34
N LEU A 75 10.20 -34.79 -9.45
CA LEU A 75 10.27 -33.40 -8.99
C LEU A 75 10.51 -32.43 -10.14
N ASN A 76 11.45 -32.75 -11.03
CA ASN A 76 11.74 -31.93 -12.22
C ASN A 76 10.60 -31.94 -13.25
N LEU A 77 9.76 -32.98 -13.25
CA LEU A 77 8.54 -33.08 -14.05
C LEU A 77 7.30 -32.44 -13.38
N GLU A 78 7.49 -31.74 -12.26
CA GLU A 78 6.44 -31.09 -11.46
C GLU A 78 5.38 -32.05 -10.88
N ARG A 79 5.68 -33.36 -10.82
CA ARG A 79 4.79 -34.40 -10.27
C ARG A 79 5.09 -34.63 -8.79
N TYR A 80 4.75 -33.63 -7.99
CA TYR A 80 5.23 -33.53 -6.61
C TYR A 80 4.74 -34.64 -5.67
N ASP A 81 3.49 -35.10 -5.79
CA ASP A 81 2.94 -36.15 -4.90
C ASP A 81 3.61 -37.51 -5.12
N GLU A 82 3.95 -37.82 -6.37
CA GLU A 82 4.64 -39.06 -6.71
C GLU A 82 6.12 -38.97 -6.33
N ALA A 83 6.75 -37.81 -6.53
CA ALA A 83 8.09 -37.54 -6.05
C ALA A 83 8.19 -37.72 -4.53
N GLU A 84 7.20 -37.23 -3.77
CA GLU A 84 7.17 -37.31 -2.30
C GLU A 84 7.12 -38.78 -1.85
N ALA A 85 6.28 -39.59 -2.50
CA ALA A 85 6.18 -41.02 -2.22
C ALA A 85 7.51 -41.75 -2.45
N MET A 86 8.18 -41.49 -3.58
CA MET A 86 9.47 -42.11 -3.91
C MET A 86 10.59 -41.65 -2.95
N CYS A 87 10.66 -40.35 -2.66
CA CYS A 87 11.66 -39.79 -1.74
C CYS A 87 11.49 -40.28 -0.30
N ARG A 88 10.24 -40.36 0.22
CA ARG A 88 9.99 -40.92 1.57
C ARG A 88 10.40 -42.38 1.67
N HIS A 89 10.12 -43.16 0.63
CA HIS A 89 10.47 -44.57 0.61
C HIS A 89 11.99 -44.78 0.57
N ALA A 90 12.69 -44.05 -0.30
CA ALA A 90 14.15 -44.07 -0.37
C ALA A 90 14.80 -43.65 0.96
N LEU A 91 14.28 -42.61 1.61
CA LEU A 91 14.77 -42.13 2.90
C LEU A 91 14.60 -43.20 3.99
N ALA A 92 13.38 -43.72 4.18
CA ALA A 92 13.10 -44.71 5.22
C ALA A 92 13.93 -46.00 5.05
N GLY A 93 14.10 -46.46 3.81
CA GLY A 93 14.95 -47.62 3.52
C GLY A 93 16.42 -47.37 3.80
N ARG A 94 16.95 -46.18 3.45
CA ARG A 94 18.35 -45.81 3.70
C ARG A 94 18.63 -45.55 5.19
N GLU A 95 17.70 -44.97 5.94
CA GLU A 95 17.81 -44.83 7.40
C GLU A 95 17.96 -46.19 8.09
N LYS A 96 17.17 -47.18 7.66
CA LYS A 96 17.22 -48.55 8.19
C LYS A 96 18.48 -49.30 7.77
N ALA A 97 18.94 -49.14 6.53
CA ALA A 97 20.05 -49.91 5.97
C ALA A 97 21.43 -49.32 6.30
N LEU A 98 21.55 -47.99 6.32
CA LEU A 98 22.81 -47.26 6.39
C LEU A 98 22.92 -46.36 7.63
N GLY A 99 21.81 -46.12 8.32
CA GLY A 99 21.73 -45.15 9.43
C GLY A 99 21.35 -43.74 8.96
N VAL A 100 20.90 -42.93 9.91
CA VAL A 100 20.41 -41.55 9.67
C VAL A 100 21.51 -40.59 9.19
N ASP A 101 22.75 -40.79 9.64
CA ASP A 101 23.89 -39.90 9.36
C ASP A 101 24.69 -40.28 8.11
N HIS A 102 24.30 -41.35 7.41
CA HIS A 102 25.01 -41.76 6.19
C HIS A 102 24.75 -40.78 5.04
N ALA A 103 25.80 -40.42 4.27
CA ALA A 103 25.72 -39.40 3.22
C ALA A 103 24.60 -39.65 2.18
N ALA A 104 24.37 -40.90 1.79
CA ALA A 104 23.27 -41.28 0.90
C ALA A 104 21.88 -41.07 1.55
N THR A 105 21.74 -41.36 2.85
CA THR A 105 20.50 -41.09 3.61
C THR A 105 20.21 -39.60 3.67
N LEU A 106 21.22 -38.79 3.97
CA LEU A 106 21.12 -37.32 3.99
C LEU A 106 20.79 -36.73 2.61
N THR A 107 21.22 -37.39 1.54
CA THR A 107 20.84 -37.00 0.16
C THR A 107 19.37 -37.28 -0.13
N SER A 108 18.82 -38.40 0.37
CA SER A 108 17.37 -38.63 0.30
C SER A 108 16.56 -37.67 1.15
N ALA A 109 17.08 -37.30 2.32
CA ALA A 109 16.44 -36.32 3.17
C ALA A 109 16.38 -34.94 2.46
N ASP A 110 17.47 -34.50 1.84
CA ASP A 110 17.50 -33.24 1.09
C ASP A 110 16.52 -33.25 -0.11
N ASN A 111 16.48 -34.35 -0.88
CA ASN A 111 15.53 -34.50 -1.99
C ASN A 111 14.06 -34.51 -1.53
N LEU A 112 13.76 -35.15 -0.39
CA LEU A 112 12.44 -35.09 0.22
C LEU A 112 12.09 -33.66 0.67
N GLY A 113 13.03 -32.97 1.32
CA GLY A 113 12.87 -31.57 1.71
C GLY A 113 12.56 -30.67 0.52
N ARG A 114 13.28 -30.83 -0.61
CA ARG A 114 13.02 -30.08 -1.86
C ARG A 114 11.63 -30.40 -2.39
N THR A 115 11.22 -31.66 -2.37
CA THR A 115 9.90 -32.07 -2.84
C THR A 115 8.77 -31.43 -2.01
N LEU A 116 8.88 -31.47 -0.68
CA LEU A 116 7.91 -30.85 0.24
C LEU A 116 7.88 -29.32 0.07
N TYR A 117 9.03 -28.71 -0.19
CA TYR A 117 9.13 -27.28 -0.50
C TYR A 117 8.30 -26.93 -1.74
N HIS A 118 8.43 -27.69 -2.83
CA HIS A 118 7.66 -27.46 -4.05
C HIS A 118 6.15 -27.73 -3.88
N GLN A 119 5.76 -28.63 -2.97
CA GLN A 119 4.36 -28.82 -2.55
C GLN A 119 3.81 -27.72 -1.63
N ARG A 120 4.63 -26.71 -1.29
CA ARG A 120 4.30 -25.66 -0.30
C ARG A 120 4.12 -26.16 1.14
N LYS A 121 4.57 -27.38 1.45
CA LYS A 121 4.66 -27.91 2.82
C LYS A 121 5.94 -27.41 3.49
N HIS A 122 6.06 -26.08 3.59
CA HIS A 122 7.33 -25.43 3.96
C HIS A 122 7.78 -25.75 5.39
N GLU A 123 6.85 -25.96 6.34
CA GLU A 123 7.17 -26.32 7.73
C GLU A 123 7.82 -27.71 7.82
N GLU A 124 7.26 -28.71 7.14
CA GLU A 124 7.85 -30.05 7.05
C GLU A 124 9.20 -30.02 6.33
N ALA A 125 9.30 -29.25 5.24
CA ALA A 125 10.56 -29.08 4.51
C ALA A 125 11.65 -28.48 5.41
N GLU A 126 11.33 -27.47 6.22
CA GLU A 126 12.28 -26.86 7.16
C GLU A 126 12.78 -27.85 8.20
N MET A 127 11.90 -28.67 8.78
CA MET A 127 12.31 -29.68 9.77
C MET A 127 13.33 -30.65 9.16
N ILE A 128 13.06 -31.13 7.94
CA ILE A 128 13.97 -32.03 7.23
C ILE A 128 15.29 -31.32 6.90
N PHE A 129 15.26 -30.10 6.37
CA PHE A 129 16.48 -29.38 6.03
C PHE A 129 17.33 -29.03 7.26
N ARG A 130 16.74 -28.65 8.40
CA ARG A 130 17.48 -28.42 9.65
C ARG A 130 18.18 -29.69 10.14
N SER A 131 17.46 -30.81 10.17
CA SER A 131 18.02 -32.10 10.57
C SER A 131 19.16 -32.52 9.64
N THR A 132 18.91 -32.46 8.33
CA THR A 132 19.89 -32.83 7.29
C THR A 132 21.14 -31.96 7.35
N GLN A 133 20.97 -30.64 7.52
CA GLN A 133 22.08 -29.69 7.67
C GLN A 133 22.93 -30.00 8.91
N ALA A 134 22.29 -30.29 10.05
CA ALA A 134 23.00 -30.60 11.29
C ALA A 134 23.86 -31.87 11.14
N SER A 135 23.26 -32.96 10.66
CA SER A 135 23.99 -34.22 10.41
C SER A 135 25.08 -34.06 9.35
N ARG A 136 24.81 -33.38 8.22
CA ARG A 136 25.83 -33.13 7.18
C ARG A 136 27.00 -32.30 7.72
N LYS A 137 26.74 -31.31 8.58
CA LYS A 137 27.78 -30.49 9.21
C LYS A 137 28.68 -31.32 10.13
N GLU A 138 28.14 -32.31 10.84
CA GLU A 138 28.92 -33.19 11.71
C GLU A 138 29.69 -34.24 10.91
N VAL A 139 29.07 -34.86 9.91
CA VAL A 139 29.63 -36.00 9.16
C VAL A 139 30.60 -35.56 8.06
N LEU A 140 30.21 -34.56 7.27
CA LEU A 140 30.96 -34.09 6.10
C LEU A 140 31.74 -32.81 6.39
N GLY A 141 31.43 -32.13 7.50
CA GLY A 141 31.97 -30.83 7.84
C GLY A 141 31.16 -29.67 7.25
N LEU A 142 31.36 -28.48 7.82
CA LEU A 142 30.70 -27.23 7.38
C LEU A 142 31.01 -26.88 5.91
N TYR A 143 32.18 -27.30 5.42
CA TYR A 143 32.75 -26.89 4.14
C TYR A 143 32.45 -27.86 2.99
N HIS A 144 31.69 -28.94 3.22
CA HIS A 144 31.34 -29.88 2.15
C HIS A 144 30.26 -29.29 1.21
N PRO A 145 30.35 -29.47 -0.12
CA PRO A 145 29.35 -28.97 -1.08
C PRO A 145 27.91 -29.33 -0.72
N ASP A 146 27.66 -30.59 -0.34
CA ASP A 146 26.33 -31.05 0.08
C ASP A 146 25.81 -30.37 1.36
N THR A 147 26.70 -30.03 2.30
CA THR A 147 26.33 -29.27 3.50
C THR A 147 25.90 -27.86 3.09
N LEU A 148 26.65 -27.22 2.20
CA LEU A 148 26.37 -25.89 1.69
C LEU A 148 25.06 -25.83 0.88
N LEU A 149 24.77 -26.86 0.09
CA LEU A 149 23.50 -27.00 -0.64
C LEU A 149 22.32 -27.09 0.34
N SER A 150 22.41 -27.92 1.39
CA SER A 150 21.34 -27.98 2.41
C SER A 150 21.18 -26.66 3.17
N ILE A 151 22.27 -25.93 3.42
CA ILE A 151 22.20 -24.58 4.02
C ILE A 151 21.43 -23.63 3.10
N ALA A 152 21.69 -23.65 1.79
CA ALA A 152 20.97 -22.84 0.81
C ALA A 152 19.47 -23.24 0.73
N SER A 153 19.17 -24.54 0.67
CA SER A 153 17.79 -25.05 0.65
C SER A 153 17.01 -24.68 1.93
N LEU A 154 17.66 -24.73 3.09
CA LEU A 154 17.10 -24.24 4.35
C LEU A 154 16.85 -22.74 4.27
N GLY A 155 17.82 -21.96 3.79
CA GLY A 155 17.69 -20.52 3.60
C GLY A 155 16.49 -20.15 2.73
N VAL A 156 16.32 -20.80 1.57
CA VAL A 156 15.19 -20.55 0.66
C VAL A 156 13.87 -20.95 1.30
N THR A 157 13.85 -22.05 2.04
CA THR A 157 12.65 -22.49 2.77
C THR A 157 12.26 -21.49 3.86
N LEU A 158 13.23 -20.97 4.61
CA LEU A 158 13.03 -19.92 5.61
C LEU A 158 12.55 -18.61 4.96
N LEU A 159 13.05 -18.23 3.78
CA LEU A 159 12.53 -17.09 3.01
C LEU A 159 11.08 -17.28 2.58
N CYS A 160 10.71 -18.47 2.10
CA CYS A 160 9.33 -18.77 1.72
C CYS A 160 8.38 -18.75 2.92
N GLN A 161 8.87 -19.16 4.10
CA GLN A 161 8.17 -18.97 5.37
C GLN A 161 8.30 -17.56 5.95
N ARG A 162 9.03 -16.66 5.27
CA ARG A 162 9.28 -15.28 5.66
C ARG A 162 9.96 -15.11 7.01
N LYS A 163 10.70 -16.12 7.46
CA LYS A 163 11.60 -16.09 8.62
C LYS A 163 12.93 -15.43 8.23
N TYR A 164 12.87 -14.19 7.76
CA TYR A 164 14.02 -13.53 7.11
C TYR A 164 15.24 -13.36 8.01
N GLY A 165 15.04 -13.13 9.32
CA GLY A 165 16.14 -13.01 10.27
C GLY A 165 16.93 -14.31 10.46
N GLU A 166 16.23 -15.45 10.47
CA GLU A 166 16.88 -16.77 10.51
C GLU A 166 17.54 -17.09 9.16
N ALA A 167 16.86 -16.77 8.05
CA ALA A 167 17.42 -16.93 6.71
C ALA A 167 18.72 -16.14 6.53
N GLU A 168 18.80 -14.90 7.04
CA GLU A 168 20.01 -14.07 7.00
C GLU A 168 21.19 -14.77 7.71
N ILE A 169 20.96 -15.34 8.89
CA ILE A 169 22.00 -16.04 9.65
C ILE A 169 22.52 -17.24 8.85
N VAL A 170 21.61 -18.03 8.29
CA VAL A 170 21.92 -19.24 7.50
C VAL A 170 22.70 -18.86 6.23
N TYR A 171 22.28 -17.82 5.50
CA TYR A 171 22.97 -17.37 4.29
C TYR A 171 24.34 -16.76 4.58
N ARG A 172 24.51 -15.96 5.64
CA ARG A 172 25.82 -15.42 6.01
C ARG A 172 26.80 -16.53 6.38
N GLN A 173 26.33 -17.59 7.04
CA GLN A 173 27.15 -18.76 7.35
C GLN A 173 27.57 -19.52 6.09
N ALA A 174 26.64 -19.78 5.17
CA ALA A 174 26.93 -20.42 3.88
C ALA A 174 27.95 -19.62 3.07
N LEU A 175 27.72 -18.30 2.95
CA LEU A 175 28.54 -17.41 2.15
C LEU A 175 29.99 -17.37 2.65
N GLY A 176 30.21 -17.20 3.95
CA GLY A 176 31.56 -17.17 4.52
C GLY A 176 32.33 -18.49 4.37
N ALA A 177 31.62 -19.62 4.27
CA ALA A 177 32.23 -20.92 3.99
C ALA A 177 32.57 -21.08 2.50
N MET A 178 31.64 -20.74 1.60
CA MET A 178 31.86 -20.83 0.15
C MET A 178 33.00 -19.91 -0.33
N GLU A 179 33.07 -18.67 0.19
CA GLU A 179 34.12 -17.70 -0.17
C GLU A 179 35.53 -18.23 0.12
N LYS A 180 35.72 -18.98 1.20
CA LYS A 180 37.02 -19.55 1.57
C LYS A 180 37.47 -20.70 0.66
N ILE A 181 36.52 -21.47 0.13
CA ILE A 181 36.80 -22.69 -0.65
C ILE A 181 36.94 -22.35 -2.13
N LEU A 182 35.92 -21.68 -2.67
CA LEU A 182 35.76 -21.46 -4.10
C LEU A 182 36.36 -20.11 -4.54
N GLY A 183 36.64 -19.23 -3.57
CA GLY A 183 37.06 -17.86 -3.81
C GLY A 183 35.87 -16.90 -3.97
N PRO A 184 36.09 -15.59 -3.76
CA PRO A 184 35.02 -14.58 -3.72
C PRO A 184 34.32 -14.36 -5.07
N ASP A 185 34.98 -14.74 -6.16
CA ASP A 185 34.54 -14.56 -7.54
C ASP A 185 33.78 -15.80 -8.07
N HIS A 186 33.70 -16.93 -7.36
CA HIS A 186 33.05 -18.12 -7.93
C HIS A 186 31.55 -17.91 -8.24
N PRO A 187 30.98 -18.44 -9.35
CA PRO A 187 29.56 -18.28 -9.69
C PRO A 187 28.60 -18.60 -8.52
N ASP A 188 28.75 -19.76 -7.88
CA ASP A 188 27.91 -20.15 -6.72
C ASP A 188 28.04 -19.19 -5.52
N VAL A 189 29.20 -18.57 -5.33
CA VAL A 189 29.40 -17.53 -4.30
C VAL A 189 28.61 -16.29 -4.69
N LEU A 190 28.68 -15.85 -5.95
CA LEU A 190 27.95 -14.68 -6.45
C LEU A 190 26.42 -14.89 -6.42
N ASP A 191 25.95 -16.12 -6.66
CA ASP A 191 24.55 -16.51 -6.48
C ASP A 191 24.10 -16.36 -5.04
N SER A 192 24.93 -16.82 -4.10
CA SER A 192 24.69 -16.70 -2.66
C SER A 192 24.73 -15.25 -2.20
N VAL A 193 25.66 -14.43 -2.71
CA VAL A 193 25.73 -12.99 -2.43
C VAL A 193 24.47 -12.29 -2.94
N ASN A 194 24.01 -12.59 -4.16
CA ASN A 194 22.78 -12.00 -4.69
C ASN A 194 21.56 -12.38 -3.85
N THR A 195 21.45 -13.65 -3.45
CA THR A 195 20.35 -14.15 -2.60
C THR A 195 20.36 -13.52 -1.21
N LEU A 196 21.55 -13.32 -0.63
CA LEU A 196 21.69 -12.56 0.62
C LEU A 196 21.27 -11.10 0.42
N GLY A 197 21.60 -10.48 -0.72
CA GLY A 197 21.11 -9.16 -1.10
C GLY A 197 19.59 -9.08 -1.12
N GLU A 198 18.91 -10.03 -1.76
CA GLU A 198 17.45 -10.13 -1.77
C GLU A 198 16.87 -10.31 -0.36
N THR A 199 17.47 -11.17 0.46
CA THR A 199 17.08 -11.38 1.86
C THR A 199 17.19 -10.09 2.68
N LEU A 200 18.26 -9.32 2.46
CA LEU A 200 18.48 -8.04 3.13
C LEU A 200 17.51 -6.96 2.64
N LEU A 201 17.04 -7.01 1.39
CA LEU A 201 15.95 -6.16 0.90
C LEU A 201 14.64 -6.45 1.63
N ASP A 202 14.32 -7.72 1.85
CA ASP A 202 13.11 -8.13 2.59
C ASP A 202 13.20 -7.80 4.08
N LEU A 203 14.41 -7.77 4.66
CA LEU A 203 14.69 -7.27 6.01
C LEU A 203 14.79 -5.75 6.12
N GLU A 204 14.60 -5.03 5.02
CA GLU A 204 14.70 -3.57 4.95
C GLU A 204 16.09 -3.00 5.31
N LYS A 205 17.13 -3.84 5.29
CA LYS A 205 18.54 -3.46 5.48
C LYS A 205 19.14 -2.96 4.17
N TYR A 206 18.56 -1.89 3.61
CA TYR A 206 18.81 -1.50 2.22
C TYR A 206 20.26 -1.13 1.91
N GLY A 207 21.00 -0.57 2.86
CA GLY A 207 22.43 -0.24 2.68
C GLY A 207 23.31 -1.48 2.56
N GLU A 208 23.05 -2.50 3.38
CA GLU A 208 23.75 -3.79 3.29
C GLU A 208 23.33 -4.55 2.03
N ALA A 209 22.05 -4.49 1.67
CA ALA A 209 21.54 -5.07 0.43
C ALA A 209 22.22 -4.45 -0.82
N GLU A 210 22.38 -3.13 -0.86
CA GLU A 210 23.11 -2.44 -1.93
C GLU A 210 24.55 -2.95 -2.05
N ALA A 211 25.26 -3.11 -0.94
CA ALA A 211 26.63 -3.62 -0.93
C ALA A 211 26.71 -5.04 -1.50
N MET A 212 25.79 -5.94 -1.10
CA MET A 212 25.74 -7.31 -1.62
C MET A 212 25.38 -7.34 -3.11
N CYS A 213 24.33 -6.62 -3.53
CA CYS A 213 23.92 -6.59 -4.93
C CYS A 213 24.99 -5.99 -5.84
N ARG A 214 25.70 -4.94 -5.40
CA ARG A 214 26.81 -4.34 -6.16
C ARG A 214 27.95 -5.33 -6.33
N ARG A 215 28.33 -6.03 -5.26
CA ARG A 215 29.37 -7.05 -5.31
C ARG A 215 29.00 -8.22 -6.24
N ALA A 216 27.76 -8.71 -6.17
CA ALA A 216 27.28 -9.77 -7.06
C ALA A 216 27.32 -9.32 -8.53
N LEU A 217 26.90 -8.08 -8.81
CA LEU A 217 26.94 -7.48 -10.14
C LEU A 217 28.37 -7.40 -10.68
N GLU A 218 29.29 -6.77 -9.94
CA GLU A 218 30.69 -6.62 -10.36
C GLU A 218 31.39 -7.96 -10.62
N GLY A 219 31.15 -8.97 -9.76
CA GLY A 219 31.69 -10.31 -9.96
C GLY A 219 31.13 -11.00 -11.20
N ARG A 220 29.80 -10.93 -11.41
CA ARG A 220 29.15 -11.55 -12.57
C ARG A 220 29.51 -10.85 -13.88
N GLU A 221 29.70 -9.53 -13.89
CA GLU A 221 30.21 -8.79 -15.04
C GLU A 221 31.59 -9.29 -15.48
N LYS A 222 32.48 -9.54 -14.51
CA LYS A 222 33.85 -10.00 -14.78
C LYS A 222 33.90 -11.41 -15.36
N ILE A 223 32.95 -12.28 -15.00
CA ILE A 223 33.02 -13.73 -15.29
C ILE A 223 32.07 -14.15 -16.39
N LEU A 224 30.82 -13.70 -16.31
CA LEU A 224 29.74 -14.07 -17.23
C LEU A 224 29.57 -13.03 -18.34
N GLY A 225 30.09 -11.81 -18.14
CA GLY A 225 29.93 -10.69 -19.05
C GLY A 225 28.68 -9.86 -18.76
N LEU A 226 28.60 -8.72 -19.45
CA LEU A 226 27.56 -7.70 -19.21
C LEU A 226 26.15 -8.16 -19.61
N ASP A 227 26.04 -8.95 -20.67
CA ASP A 227 24.77 -9.35 -21.31
C ASP A 227 24.22 -10.69 -20.75
N HIS A 228 24.92 -11.33 -19.81
CA HIS A 228 24.45 -12.59 -19.22
C HIS A 228 23.21 -12.38 -18.36
N ARG A 229 22.25 -13.29 -18.44
CA ARG A 229 20.96 -13.22 -17.72
C ARG A 229 21.12 -12.91 -16.23
N ASP A 230 22.03 -13.60 -15.56
CA ASP A 230 22.27 -13.43 -14.11
C ASP A 230 22.94 -12.10 -13.77
N THR A 231 23.78 -11.56 -14.66
CA THR A 231 24.36 -10.22 -14.53
C THR A 231 23.26 -9.16 -14.61
N LEU A 232 22.35 -9.30 -15.58
CA LEU A 232 21.21 -8.40 -15.76
C LEU A 232 20.24 -8.46 -14.57
N LEU A 233 20.00 -9.66 -14.02
CA LEU A 233 19.21 -9.83 -12.81
C LEU A 233 19.83 -9.12 -11.61
N SER A 234 21.15 -9.25 -11.41
CA SER A 234 21.87 -8.51 -10.37
C SER A 234 21.79 -7.00 -10.54
N ALA A 235 21.87 -6.50 -11.77
CA ALA A 235 21.70 -5.07 -12.06
C ALA A 235 20.28 -4.60 -11.69
N ASN A 236 19.25 -5.37 -12.04
CA ASN A 236 17.88 -5.10 -11.64
C ASN A 236 17.73 -5.11 -10.09
N ASN A 237 18.31 -6.07 -9.39
CA ASN A 237 18.25 -6.16 -7.93
C ASN A 237 18.96 -4.99 -7.24
N LEU A 238 20.12 -4.57 -7.76
CA LEU A 238 20.79 -3.34 -7.31
C LEU A 238 19.90 -2.11 -7.52
N GLY A 239 19.21 -2.03 -8.66
CA GLY A 239 18.20 -1.01 -8.90
C GLY A 239 17.06 -1.01 -7.87
N VAL A 240 16.65 -2.18 -7.37
CA VAL A 240 15.62 -2.30 -6.31
C VAL A 240 16.17 -1.76 -4.99
N ALA A 241 17.40 -2.14 -4.62
CA ALA A 241 18.08 -1.64 -3.42
C ALA A 241 18.20 -0.11 -3.41
N LEU A 242 18.69 0.46 -4.52
CA LEU A 242 18.85 1.91 -4.69
C LEU A 242 17.51 2.63 -4.64
N ARG A 243 16.47 2.09 -5.30
CA ARG A 243 15.12 2.69 -5.29
C ARG A 243 14.52 2.73 -3.88
N ASN A 244 14.73 1.68 -3.08
CA ASN A 244 14.21 1.63 -1.71
C ASN A 244 14.98 2.55 -0.74
N GLN A 245 16.18 3.02 -1.10
CA GLN A 245 16.91 4.09 -0.44
C GLN A 245 16.60 5.49 -0.99
N ASP A 246 15.55 5.63 -1.80
CA ASP A 246 15.19 6.86 -2.51
C ASP A 246 16.26 7.41 -3.49
N LYS A 247 17.27 6.59 -3.86
CA LYS A 247 18.27 6.90 -4.91
C LYS A 247 17.73 6.62 -6.31
N HIS A 248 16.66 7.32 -6.70
CA HIS A 248 15.87 6.97 -7.89
C HIS A 248 16.61 7.14 -9.23
N HIS A 249 17.55 8.08 -9.32
CA HIS A 249 18.33 8.31 -10.54
C HIS A 249 19.35 7.20 -10.81
N GLU A 250 20.06 6.75 -9.76
CA GLU A 250 20.97 5.61 -9.85
C GLU A 250 20.20 4.32 -10.14
N ALA A 251 19.02 4.16 -9.53
CA ALA A 251 18.14 3.03 -9.81
C ALA A 251 17.69 3.00 -11.28
N GLU A 252 17.30 4.14 -11.87
CA GLU A 252 16.96 4.23 -13.30
C GLU A 252 18.11 3.76 -14.19
N ASN A 253 19.34 4.19 -13.92
CA ASN A 253 20.51 3.77 -14.69
C ASN A 253 20.69 2.25 -14.67
N MET A 254 20.54 1.63 -13.50
CA MET A 254 20.64 0.17 -13.37
C MET A 254 19.52 -0.56 -14.11
N TYR A 255 18.28 -0.06 -14.02
CA TYR A 255 17.14 -0.68 -14.72
C TYR A 255 17.23 -0.52 -16.25
N ARG A 256 17.65 0.64 -16.76
CA ARG A 256 17.84 0.84 -18.21
C ARG A 256 18.91 -0.10 -18.75
N ARG A 257 20.02 -0.22 -18.03
CA ARG A 257 21.10 -1.15 -18.40
C ARG A 257 20.63 -2.61 -18.40
N ALA A 258 19.89 -3.03 -17.37
CA ALA A 258 19.31 -4.38 -17.32
C ALA A 258 18.31 -4.62 -18.46
N LEU A 259 17.49 -3.61 -18.78
CA LEU A 259 16.49 -3.66 -19.84
C LEU A 259 17.14 -3.79 -21.23
N GLU A 260 18.12 -2.95 -21.55
CA GLU A 260 18.82 -2.98 -22.84
C GLU A 260 19.48 -4.34 -23.10
N GLY A 261 20.13 -4.92 -22.08
CA GLY A 261 20.71 -6.26 -22.17
C GLY A 261 19.63 -7.35 -22.34
N ALA A 262 18.55 -7.28 -21.55
CA ALA A 262 17.50 -8.29 -21.57
C ALA A 262 16.70 -8.27 -22.90
N GLU A 263 16.43 -7.10 -23.47
CA GLU A 263 15.79 -6.98 -24.78
C GLU A 263 16.66 -7.59 -25.89
N LYS A 264 17.98 -7.37 -25.82
CA LYS A 264 18.93 -7.89 -26.79
C LYS A 264 19.10 -9.41 -26.70
N THR A 265 19.16 -9.99 -25.50
CA THR A 265 19.47 -11.43 -25.32
C THR A 265 18.25 -12.33 -25.15
N LEU A 266 17.21 -11.85 -24.48
CA LEU A 266 16.02 -12.64 -24.14
C LEU A 266 14.80 -12.25 -25.00
N GLY A 267 14.83 -11.06 -25.59
CA GLY A 267 13.74 -10.49 -26.37
C GLY A 267 12.74 -9.67 -25.53
N PRO A 268 11.85 -8.91 -26.18
CA PRO A 268 10.97 -7.93 -25.53
C PRO A 268 9.86 -8.55 -24.67
N ASP A 269 9.37 -9.74 -25.04
CA ASP A 269 8.25 -10.42 -24.37
C ASP A 269 8.71 -11.37 -23.24
N HIS A 270 10.02 -11.50 -23.00
CA HIS A 270 10.54 -12.39 -21.97
C HIS A 270 10.20 -11.89 -20.55
N CYS A 271 9.98 -12.81 -19.61
CA CYS A 271 9.53 -12.47 -18.25
C CYS A 271 10.50 -11.52 -17.52
N ASP A 272 11.81 -11.73 -17.67
CA ASP A 272 12.86 -10.89 -17.07
C ASP A 272 12.93 -9.50 -17.72
N THR A 273 12.72 -9.41 -19.05
CA THR A 273 12.62 -8.13 -19.76
C THR A 273 11.41 -7.33 -19.25
N LEU A 274 10.24 -7.97 -19.18
CA LEU A 274 9.01 -7.35 -18.66
C LEU A 274 9.14 -6.98 -17.16
N MET A 275 9.97 -7.68 -16.39
CA MET A 275 10.32 -7.30 -15.03
C MET A 275 11.14 -6.01 -14.99
N CYS A 276 12.16 -5.90 -15.84
CA CYS A 276 12.98 -4.69 -15.96
C CYS A 276 12.13 -3.48 -16.37
N ILE A 277 11.27 -3.61 -17.39
CA ILE A 277 10.33 -2.53 -17.81
C ILE A 277 9.44 -2.10 -16.64
N TYR A 278 8.84 -3.06 -15.91
CA TYR A 278 7.98 -2.76 -14.77
C TYR A 278 8.71 -2.03 -13.63
N ASN A 279 9.96 -2.42 -13.34
CA ASN A 279 10.75 -1.80 -12.29
C ASN A 279 11.27 -0.41 -12.70
N LEU A 280 11.67 -0.24 -13.97
CA LEU A 280 12.02 1.04 -14.57
C LEU A 280 10.85 2.02 -14.47
N ALA A 281 9.64 1.58 -14.85
CA ALA A 281 8.42 2.38 -14.71
C ALA A 281 8.22 2.87 -13.27
N GLY A 282 8.45 2.00 -12.28
CA GLY A 282 8.38 2.36 -10.87
C GLY A 282 9.42 3.40 -10.45
N ALA A 283 10.64 3.36 -11.00
CA ALA A 283 11.67 4.36 -10.75
C ALA A 283 11.35 5.71 -11.42
N LEU A 284 10.92 5.69 -12.68
CA LEU A 284 10.49 6.88 -13.42
C LEU A 284 9.31 7.59 -12.73
N HIS A 285 8.34 6.83 -12.25
CA HIS A 285 7.21 7.36 -11.48
C HIS A 285 7.68 8.09 -10.22
N LYS A 286 8.68 7.54 -9.51
CA LYS A 286 9.27 8.18 -8.33
C LYS A 286 10.03 9.47 -8.65
N GLN A 287 10.57 9.58 -9.85
CA GLN A 287 11.17 10.81 -10.39
C GLN A 287 10.17 11.78 -11.00
N ARG A 288 8.85 11.49 -10.95
CA ARG A 288 7.79 12.30 -11.56
C ARG A 288 7.83 12.37 -13.09
N LYS A 289 8.54 11.44 -13.73
CA LYS A 289 8.47 11.22 -15.19
C LYS A 289 7.22 10.39 -15.50
N TYR A 290 6.07 11.01 -15.27
CA TYR A 290 4.75 10.36 -15.27
C TYR A 290 4.39 9.73 -16.62
N ASP A 291 4.50 10.48 -17.71
CA ASP A 291 4.19 9.98 -19.06
C ASP A 291 5.05 8.78 -19.47
N GLU A 292 6.36 8.84 -19.18
CA GLU A 292 7.29 7.75 -19.49
C GLU A 292 7.02 6.52 -18.61
N ALA A 293 6.73 6.74 -17.32
CA ALA A 293 6.37 5.66 -16.39
C ALA A 293 5.05 4.98 -16.80
N GLU A 294 4.06 5.75 -17.24
CA GLU A 294 2.80 5.23 -17.75
C GLU A 294 3.03 4.35 -18.99
N MET A 295 3.78 4.87 -19.96
CA MET A 295 4.14 4.14 -21.18
C MET A 295 4.80 2.80 -20.85
N MET A 296 5.81 2.81 -19.98
CA MET A 296 6.52 1.61 -19.57
C MET A 296 5.60 0.63 -18.82
N HIS A 297 4.73 1.11 -17.92
CA HIS A 297 3.76 0.24 -17.25
C HIS A 297 2.74 -0.38 -18.20
N ARG A 298 2.29 0.34 -19.24
CA ARG A 298 1.40 -0.18 -20.29
C ARG A 298 2.12 -1.22 -21.15
N GLN A 299 3.38 -0.99 -21.53
CA GLN A 299 4.19 -1.96 -22.27
C GLN A 299 4.39 -3.26 -21.49
N ALA A 300 4.81 -3.17 -20.22
CA ALA A 300 4.97 -4.34 -19.36
C ALA A 300 3.65 -5.09 -19.15
N LEU A 301 2.53 -4.37 -19.04
CA LEU A 301 1.21 -4.97 -18.92
C LEU A 301 0.81 -5.72 -20.19
N ALA A 302 0.96 -5.11 -21.36
CA ALA A 302 0.63 -5.73 -22.65
C ALA A 302 1.43 -7.03 -22.87
N GLY A 303 2.74 -6.99 -22.62
CA GLY A 303 3.59 -8.18 -22.71
C GLY A 303 3.19 -9.27 -21.73
N ARG A 304 2.92 -8.93 -20.46
CA ARG A 304 2.48 -9.89 -19.44
C ARG A 304 1.09 -10.47 -19.70
N GLU A 305 0.16 -9.69 -20.24
CA GLU A 305 -1.16 -10.19 -20.63
C GLU A 305 -1.08 -11.17 -21.79
N LYS A 306 -0.22 -10.88 -22.77
CA LYS A 306 0.03 -11.76 -23.91
C LYS A 306 0.69 -13.08 -23.50
N THR A 307 1.69 -13.04 -22.61
CA THR A 307 2.50 -14.23 -22.26
C THR A 307 1.97 -15.01 -21.06
N LEU A 308 1.45 -14.34 -20.03
CA LEU A 308 1.05 -14.95 -18.76
C LEU A 308 -0.47 -14.93 -18.54
N GLY A 309 -1.19 -14.10 -19.30
CA GLY A 309 -2.63 -13.89 -19.13
C GLY A 309 -3.00 -12.97 -17.96
N LEU A 310 -4.29 -12.65 -17.88
CA LEU A 310 -4.86 -11.71 -16.89
C LEU A 310 -4.79 -12.23 -15.44
N GLY A 311 -4.82 -13.55 -15.26
CA GLY A 311 -4.85 -14.19 -13.94
C GLY A 311 -3.49 -14.27 -13.23
N HIS A 312 -2.40 -14.00 -13.94
CA HIS A 312 -1.07 -14.18 -13.39
C HIS A 312 -0.74 -13.09 -12.34
N ARG A 313 -0.06 -13.48 -11.26
CA ARG A 313 0.32 -12.59 -10.14
C ARG A 313 1.03 -11.32 -10.60
N HIS A 314 1.92 -11.43 -11.59
CA HIS A 314 2.67 -10.29 -12.10
C HIS A 314 1.80 -9.34 -12.94
N THR A 315 0.83 -9.87 -13.69
CA THR A 315 -0.14 -9.08 -14.46
C THR A 315 -1.06 -8.29 -13.53
N ILE A 316 -1.64 -8.95 -12.53
CA ILE A 316 -2.48 -8.31 -11.51
C ILE A 316 -1.70 -7.21 -10.79
N ARG A 317 -0.46 -7.49 -10.36
CA ARG A 317 0.41 -6.48 -9.71
C ARG A 317 0.66 -5.28 -10.62
N ASN A 318 0.87 -5.51 -11.93
CA ASN A 318 1.08 -4.45 -12.90
C ASN A 318 -0.18 -3.57 -13.05
N LEU A 319 -1.37 -4.17 -13.12
CA LEU A 319 -2.65 -3.47 -13.19
C LEU A 319 -2.86 -2.58 -11.95
N THR A 320 -2.60 -3.11 -10.76
CA THR A 320 -2.72 -2.32 -9.52
C THR A 320 -1.75 -1.14 -9.49
N LYS A 321 -0.51 -1.31 -9.98
CA LYS A 321 0.46 -0.20 -10.03
C LYS A 321 0.12 0.85 -11.06
N LEU A 322 -0.29 0.44 -12.25
CA LEU A 322 -0.75 1.36 -13.29
C LEU A 322 -1.98 2.14 -12.81
N GLY A 323 -2.95 1.47 -12.17
CA GLY A 323 -4.10 2.15 -11.56
C GLY A 323 -3.68 3.18 -10.50
N ALA A 324 -2.67 2.87 -9.68
CA ALA A 324 -2.16 3.80 -8.66
C ALA A 324 -1.42 5.01 -9.24
N LEU A 325 -0.76 4.82 -10.38
CA LEU A 325 -0.12 5.90 -11.14
C LEU A 325 -1.17 6.81 -11.76
N LEU A 326 -2.13 6.23 -12.50
CA LEU A 326 -3.23 6.97 -13.12
C LEU A 326 -4.07 7.75 -12.09
N TYR A 327 -4.30 7.16 -10.92
CA TYR A 327 -4.97 7.83 -9.80
C TYR A 327 -4.20 9.06 -9.30
N GLN A 328 -2.87 8.98 -9.25
CA GLN A 328 -2.03 10.11 -8.82
C GLN A 328 -1.98 11.24 -9.84
N GLU A 329 -2.15 10.91 -11.13
CA GLU A 329 -2.26 11.88 -12.23
C GLU A 329 -3.66 12.47 -12.40
N GLY A 330 -4.63 12.07 -11.56
CA GLY A 330 -6.02 12.52 -11.65
C GLY A 330 -6.86 11.83 -12.74
N LYS A 331 -6.31 10.82 -13.43
CA LYS A 331 -7.01 9.99 -14.43
C LYS A 331 -7.86 8.91 -13.75
N TYR A 332 -8.87 9.33 -12.98
CA TYR A 332 -9.64 8.46 -12.09
C TYR A 332 -10.44 7.37 -12.81
N ASP A 333 -11.02 7.67 -13.97
CA ASP A 333 -11.79 6.70 -14.76
C ASP A 333 -10.88 5.59 -15.31
N GLU A 334 -9.70 5.93 -15.82
CA GLU A 334 -8.72 4.95 -16.29
C GLU A 334 -8.15 4.13 -15.12
N ALA A 335 -7.87 4.78 -13.98
CA ALA A 335 -7.47 4.10 -12.76
C ALA A 335 -8.52 3.07 -12.30
N LYS A 336 -9.81 3.46 -12.34
CA LYS A 336 -10.94 2.59 -12.01
C LYS A 336 -10.97 1.35 -12.90
N ILE A 337 -10.78 1.52 -14.22
CA ILE A 337 -10.73 0.41 -15.17
C ILE A 337 -9.57 -0.54 -14.81
N MET A 338 -8.38 -0.02 -14.52
CA MET A 338 -7.23 -0.86 -14.17
C MET A 338 -7.47 -1.66 -12.89
N TYR A 339 -8.03 -1.04 -11.85
CA TYR A 339 -8.34 -1.75 -10.61
C TYR A 339 -9.47 -2.78 -10.78
N GLN A 340 -10.50 -2.47 -11.58
CA GLN A 340 -11.55 -3.46 -11.92
C GLN A 340 -10.98 -4.68 -12.63
N ARG A 341 -10.06 -4.49 -13.58
CA ARG A 341 -9.34 -5.59 -14.23
C ARG A 341 -8.50 -6.39 -13.25
N ALA A 342 -7.80 -5.72 -12.33
CA ALA A 342 -7.02 -6.39 -11.28
C ALA A 342 -7.90 -7.25 -10.37
N VAL A 343 -9.04 -6.71 -9.92
CA VAL A 343 -10.04 -7.44 -9.12
C VAL A 343 -10.61 -8.62 -9.90
N MET A 344 -10.97 -8.43 -11.16
CA MET A 344 -11.51 -9.51 -12.00
C MET A 344 -10.51 -10.66 -12.17
N GLY A 345 -9.26 -10.34 -12.54
CA GLY A 345 -8.19 -11.33 -12.68
C GLY A 345 -7.91 -12.05 -11.37
N ALA A 346 -7.76 -11.30 -10.27
CA ALA A 346 -7.49 -11.89 -8.96
C ALA A 346 -8.65 -12.76 -8.46
N LYS A 347 -9.90 -12.28 -8.55
CA LYS A 347 -11.08 -13.02 -8.11
C LYS A 347 -11.30 -14.31 -8.89
N LYS A 348 -11.07 -14.30 -10.22
CA LYS A 348 -11.28 -15.47 -11.08
C LYS A 348 -10.23 -16.56 -10.85
N PHE A 349 -8.96 -16.19 -10.68
CA PHE A 349 -7.85 -17.15 -10.70
C PHE A 349 -7.26 -17.46 -9.31
N LEU A 350 -7.32 -16.50 -8.39
CA LEU A 350 -6.83 -16.67 -7.02
C LEU A 350 -7.99 -16.86 -6.02
N GLY A 351 -9.22 -16.56 -6.45
CA GLY A 351 -10.42 -16.59 -5.63
C GLY A 351 -10.71 -15.25 -4.95
N PRO A 352 -11.97 -15.06 -4.48
CA PRO A 352 -12.38 -13.84 -3.79
C PRO A 352 -11.65 -13.63 -2.47
N GLY A 353 -11.18 -14.73 -1.87
CA GLY A 353 -10.49 -14.74 -0.59
C GLY A 353 -9.05 -14.26 -0.66
N HIS A 354 -8.33 -14.35 -1.79
CA HIS A 354 -6.87 -14.20 -1.81
C HIS A 354 -6.36 -12.79 -1.47
N PRO A 355 -5.22 -12.61 -0.77
CA PRO A 355 -4.72 -11.29 -0.34
C PRO A 355 -4.55 -10.28 -1.48
N MET A 356 -4.10 -10.74 -2.66
CA MET A 356 -4.01 -9.87 -3.84
C MET A 356 -5.38 -9.42 -4.37
N THR A 357 -6.42 -10.25 -4.25
CA THR A 357 -7.79 -9.88 -4.61
C THR A 357 -8.27 -8.79 -3.66
N LEU A 358 -8.08 -8.99 -2.36
CA LEU A 358 -8.43 -8.02 -1.32
C LEU A 358 -7.71 -6.68 -1.50
N LYS A 359 -6.40 -6.71 -1.75
CA LYS A 359 -5.63 -5.49 -2.02
C LYS A 359 -6.11 -4.75 -3.27
N SER A 360 -6.49 -5.47 -4.32
CA SER A 360 -7.04 -4.87 -5.55
C SER A 360 -8.42 -4.25 -5.31
N VAL A 361 -9.25 -4.89 -4.48
CA VAL A 361 -10.55 -4.34 -4.03
C VAL A 361 -10.32 -3.06 -3.24
N ASN A 362 -9.34 -3.02 -2.33
CA ASN A 362 -9.02 -1.82 -1.54
C ASN A 362 -8.67 -0.62 -2.41
N HIS A 363 -7.85 -0.86 -3.43
CA HIS A 363 -7.48 0.20 -4.35
C HIS A 363 -8.66 0.68 -5.21
N LEU A 364 -9.60 -0.21 -5.54
CA LEU A 364 -10.83 0.15 -6.23
C LEU A 364 -11.80 0.93 -5.33
N THR A 365 -11.86 0.64 -4.04
CA THR A 365 -12.79 1.28 -3.09
C THR A 365 -12.35 2.70 -2.72
N LEU A 366 -11.03 2.96 -2.72
CA LEU A 366 -10.47 4.32 -2.58
C LEU A 366 -10.90 5.31 -3.69
N LEU A 367 -11.46 4.81 -4.80
CA LEU A 367 -11.96 5.62 -5.92
C LEU A 367 -13.48 5.86 -5.86
N ASP A 368 -14.21 5.13 -5.03
CA ASP A 368 -15.68 5.16 -5.00
C ASP A 368 -16.14 5.03 -3.55
N GLU A 369 -16.34 6.17 -2.89
CA GLU A 369 -16.76 6.24 -1.48
C GLU A 369 -18.08 5.50 -1.20
N ARG A 370 -18.85 5.13 -2.23
CA ARG A 370 -20.11 4.37 -2.12
C ARG A 370 -19.93 2.85 -2.12
N LYS A 371 -18.68 2.35 -2.10
CA LYS A 371 -18.37 0.91 -2.20
C LYS A 371 -17.63 0.34 -0.99
N TYR A 372 -17.43 1.12 0.05
CA TYR A 372 -16.78 0.63 1.26
C TYR A 372 -17.59 -0.48 1.95
N GLU A 373 -18.92 -0.44 1.86
CA GLU A 373 -19.82 -1.46 2.40
C GLU A 373 -19.69 -2.79 1.63
N GLU A 374 -19.56 -2.75 0.31
CA GLU A 374 -19.31 -3.94 -0.52
C GLU A 374 -17.93 -4.55 -0.18
N ALA A 375 -16.93 -3.68 0.01
CA ALA A 375 -15.57 -4.08 0.38
C ALA A 375 -15.54 -4.78 1.75
N GLU A 376 -16.24 -4.23 2.74
CA GLU A 376 -16.33 -4.80 4.08
C GLU A 376 -16.86 -6.25 4.03
N ILE A 377 -17.94 -6.50 3.28
CA ILE A 377 -18.53 -7.83 3.13
C ILE A 377 -17.51 -8.80 2.52
N ILE A 378 -16.81 -8.37 1.47
CA ILE A 378 -15.78 -9.19 0.80
C ILE A 378 -14.64 -9.51 1.77
N TYR A 379 -14.14 -8.52 2.51
CA TYR A 379 -13.05 -8.71 3.47
C TYR A 379 -13.44 -9.64 4.62
N ARG A 380 -14.62 -9.49 5.22
CA ARG A 380 -15.07 -10.38 6.30
C ARG A 380 -15.20 -11.83 5.84
N HIS A 381 -15.79 -12.04 4.67
CA HIS A 381 -15.91 -13.38 4.10
C HIS A 381 -14.53 -14.00 3.81
N ALA A 382 -13.64 -13.25 3.17
CA ALA A 382 -12.29 -13.69 2.85
C ALA A 382 -11.48 -14.02 4.10
N LEU A 383 -11.55 -13.17 5.13
CA LEU A 383 -10.87 -13.35 6.39
C LEU A 383 -11.25 -14.68 7.06
N GLY A 384 -12.55 -14.99 7.13
CA GLY A 384 -13.03 -16.25 7.71
C GLY A 384 -12.57 -17.49 6.93
N THR A 385 -12.39 -17.39 5.60
CA THR A 385 -11.84 -18.49 4.80
C THR A 385 -10.33 -18.66 4.99
N MET A 386 -9.57 -17.57 5.05
CA MET A 386 -8.12 -17.63 5.25
C MET A 386 -7.75 -18.11 6.65
N GLU A 387 -8.44 -17.66 7.69
CA GLU A 387 -8.18 -18.07 9.07
C GLU A 387 -8.28 -19.58 9.24
N LYS A 388 -9.24 -20.22 8.57
CA LYS A 388 -9.40 -21.68 8.59
C LYS A 388 -8.28 -22.41 7.85
N ALA A 389 -7.75 -21.82 6.78
CA ALA A 389 -6.78 -22.47 5.92
C ALA A 389 -5.33 -22.27 6.38
N LEU A 390 -5.00 -21.07 6.89
CA LEU A 390 -3.63 -20.62 7.17
C LEU A 390 -3.38 -20.38 8.66
N GLY A 391 -4.44 -20.32 9.48
CA GLY A 391 -4.37 -19.94 10.88
C GLY A 391 -4.41 -18.42 11.10
N PRO A 392 -4.74 -17.97 12.34
CA PRO A 392 -5.04 -16.57 12.64
C PRO A 392 -3.81 -15.64 12.64
N ASP A 393 -2.61 -16.19 12.83
CA ASP A 393 -1.36 -15.43 12.92
C ASP A 393 -0.60 -15.36 11.59
N HIS A 394 -1.12 -16.00 10.52
CA HIS A 394 -0.46 -15.99 9.22
C HIS A 394 -0.42 -14.56 8.64
N GLN A 395 0.70 -14.15 8.03
CA GLN A 395 0.89 -12.78 7.52
C GLN A 395 -0.27 -12.30 6.64
N ASP A 396 -0.68 -13.14 5.68
CA ASP A 396 -1.77 -12.82 4.76
C ASP A 396 -3.12 -12.57 5.47
N VAL A 397 -3.36 -13.26 6.59
CA VAL A 397 -4.51 -13.02 7.47
C VAL A 397 -4.34 -11.67 8.15
N LEU A 398 -3.17 -11.39 8.73
CA LEU A 398 -2.88 -10.13 9.42
C LEU A 398 -2.95 -8.91 8.48
N ASP A 399 -2.47 -9.04 7.24
CA ASP A 399 -2.61 -8.02 6.19
C ASP A 399 -4.07 -7.75 5.88
N SER A 400 -4.87 -8.81 5.75
CA SER A 400 -6.31 -8.71 5.49
C SER A 400 -7.07 -8.09 6.66
N VAL A 401 -6.72 -8.43 7.91
CA VAL A 401 -7.28 -7.82 9.12
C VAL A 401 -6.94 -6.32 9.17
N ASN A 402 -5.70 -5.93 8.84
CA ASN A 402 -5.32 -4.52 8.81
C ASN A 402 -6.06 -3.74 7.72
N ILE A 403 -6.21 -4.30 6.51
CA ILE A 403 -6.98 -3.68 5.41
C ILE A 403 -8.46 -3.53 5.80
N LEU A 404 -9.05 -4.53 6.46
CA LEU A 404 -10.41 -4.43 6.99
C LEU A 404 -10.49 -3.32 8.05
N GLY A 405 -9.49 -3.21 8.93
CA GLY A 405 -9.38 -2.11 9.91
C GLY A 405 -9.37 -0.73 9.24
N GLU A 406 -8.58 -0.55 8.17
CA GLU A 406 -8.56 0.69 7.38
C GLU A 406 -9.91 0.98 6.72
N THR A 407 -10.55 -0.04 6.13
CA THR A 407 -11.88 0.08 5.52
C THR A 407 -12.94 0.52 6.54
N LEU A 408 -12.90 -0.04 7.75
CA LEU A 408 -13.80 0.33 8.83
C LEU A 408 -13.55 1.75 9.36
N LEU A 409 -12.30 2.25 9.30
CA LEU A 409 -12.00 3.66 9.60
C LEU A 409 -12.67 4.60 8.60
N ASP A 410 -12.65 4.26 7.31
CA ASP A 410 -13.28 5.04 6.25
C ASP A 410 -14.82 5.02 6.38
N LEU A 411 -15.40 3.87 6.77
CA LEU A 411 -16.82 3.73 7.13
C LEU A 411 -17.19 4.41 8.46
N LYS A 412 -16.22 4.99 9.18
CA LYS A 412 -16.39 5.64 10.50
C LYS A 412 -16.86 4.68 11.60
N MET A 413 -16.70 3.37 11.39
CA MET A 413 -16.99 2.31 12.35
C MET A 413 -15.80 2.13 13.30
N TYR A 414 -15.48 3.17 14.06
CA TYR A 414 -14.20 3.25 14.76
C TYR A 414 -13.99 2.16 15.83
N ASN A 415 -15.06 1.70 16.49
CA ASN A 415 -14.97 0.64 17.50
C ASN A 415 -14.51 -0.69 16.89
N GLU A 416 -15.09 -1.07 15.75
CA GLU A 416 -14.73 -2.30 15.05
C GLU A 416 -13.35 -2.19 14.41
N ALA A 417 -13.00 -1.01 13.89
CA ALA A 417 -11.67 -0.72 13.41
C ALA A 417 -10.59 -0.90 14.50
N GLU A 418 -10.86 -0.47 15.74
CA GLU A 418 -9.94 -0.70 16.88
C GLU A 418 -9.74 -2.18 17.16
N VAL A 419 -10.81 -2.99 17.13
CA VAL A 419 -10.73 -4.45 17.35
C VAL A 419 -9.83 -5.08 16.29
N MET A 420 -10.06 -4.76 15.01
CA MET A 420 -9.25 -5.30 13.91
C MET A 420 -7.79 -4.83 14.00
N CYS A 421 -7.55 -3.54 14.25
CA CYS A 421 -6.18 -3.01 14.35
C CYS A 421 -5.42 -3.61 15.55
N ARG A 422 -6.05 -3.80 16.71
CA ARG A 422 -5.40 -4.46 17.87
C ARG A 422 -5.06 -5.92 17.58
N ARG A 423 -5.98 -6.63 16.91
CA ARG A 423 -5.76 -8.01 16.52
C ARG A 423 -4.59 -8.14 15.53
N ALA A 424 -4.58 -7.32 14.47
CA ALA A 424 -3.47 -7.29 13.53
C ALA A 424 -2.14 -6.92 14.22
N LEU A 425 -2.17 -5.95 15.14
CA LEU A 425 -0.98 -5.53 15.88
C LEU A 425 -0.41 -6.68 16.73
N ALA A 426 -1.23 -7.36 17.51
CA ALA A 426 -0.80 -8.46 18.36
C ALA A 426 -0.22 -9.63 17.54
N GLY A 427 -0.87 -9.99 16.43
CA GLY A 427 -0.36 -11.03 15.53
C GLY A 427 0.95 -10.64 14.85
N ARG A 428 1.08 -9.38 14.41
CA ARG A 428 2.31 -8.86 13.77
C ARG A 428 3.47 -8.73 14.77
N GLU A 429 3.20 -8.37 16.02
CA GLU A 429 4.20 -8.36 17.10
C GLU A 429 4.74 -9.76 17.37
N LYS A 430 3.86 -10.76 17.39
CA LYS A 430 4.25 -12.16 17.62
C LYS A 430 5.06 -12.74 16.45
N THR A 431 4.71 -12.38 15.22
CA THR A 431 5.32 -12.95 14.00
C THR A 431 6.59 -12.24 13.55
N PHE A 432 6.57 -10.90 13.51
CA PHE A 432 7.67 -10.08 12.99
C PHE A 432 8.45 -9.33 14.06
N GLY A 433 7.92 -9.30 15.29
CA GLY A 433 8.45 -8.48 16.37
C GLY A 433 7.85 -7.07 16.41
N PRO A 434 8.12 -6.34 17.51
CA PRO A 434 7.50 -5.04 17.79
C PRO A 434 8.03 -3.88 16.94
N ASP A 435 9.22 -4.02 16.36
CA ASP A 435 9.91 -2.97 15.59
C ASP A 435 9.80 -3.16 14.07
N HIS A 436 9.17 -4.24 13.60
CA HIS A 436 8.94 -4.44 12.17
C HIS A 436 8.04 -3.34 11.60
N ARG A 437 8.33 -2.88 10.39
CA ARG A 437 7.62 -1.77 9.76
C ARG A 437 6.11 -1.98 9.71
N ASP A 438 5.64 -3.14 9.27
CA ASP A 438 4.21 -3.43 9.19
C ASP A 438 3.53 -3.43 10.57
N THR A 439 4.24 -3.86 11.62
CA THR A 439 3.76 -3.79 13.01
C THR A 439 3.57 -2.33 13.44
N LEU A 440 4.56 -1.48 13.15
CA LEU A 440 4.53 -0.07 13.47
C LEU A 440 3.49 0.72 12.66
N LEU A 441 3.27 0.35 11.40
CA LEU A 441 2.22 0.92 10.56
C LEU A 441 0.81 0.54 11.08
N THR A 442 0.61 -0.69 11.53
CA THR A 442 -0.63 -1.09 12.21
C THR A 442 -0.82 -0.34 13.52
N ALA A 443 0.25 -0.09 14.29
CA ALA A 443 0.17 0.76 15.48
C ALA A 443 -0.27 2.19 15.11
N ASN A 444 0.25 2.77 14.02
CA ASN A 444 -0.22 4.06 13.53
C ASN A 444 -1.72 4.02 13.16
N ASN A 445 -2.20 2.98 12.48
CA ASN A 445 -3.62 2.82 12.14
C ASN A 445 -4.51 2.67 13.39
N LEU A 446 -4.05 1.92 14.40
CA LEU A 446 -4.71 1.86 15.71
C LEU A 446 -4.79 3.24 16.35
N GLY A 447 -3.73 4.05 16.27
CA GLY A 447 -3.74 5.45 16.71
C GLY A 447 -4.80 6.29 16.00
N VAL A 448 -5.09 6.03 14.71
CA VAL A 448 -6.17 6.71 13.97
C VAL A 448 -7.54 6.32 14.52
N ALA A 449 -7.77 5.03 14.76
CA ALA A 449 -9.00 4.51 15.37
C ALA A 449 -9.26 5.15 16.73
N LEU A 450 -8.28 5.08 17.63
CA LEU A 450 -8.36 5.62 19.00
C LEU A 450 -8.58 7.14 18.99
N ARG A 451 -7.88 7.88 18.12
CA ARG A 451 -8.06 9.33 17.96
C ARG A 451 -9.50 9.69 17.55
N ASN A 452 -10.10 8.92 16.66
CA ASN A 452 -11.45 9.19 16.16
C ASN A 452 -12.54 8.78 17.16
N GLN A 453 -12.23 7.93 18.12
CA GLN A 453 -13.06 7.64 19.30
C GLN A 453 -12.87 8.62 20.47
N ASN A 454 -12.03 9.65 20.30
CA ASN A 454 -11.62 10.57 21.37
C ASN A 454 -10.83 9.93 22.53
N LYS A 455 -10.28 8.71 22.34
CA LYS A 455 -9.32 8.07 23.27
C LYS A 455 -7.93 8.67 23.08
N HIS A 456 -7.80 9.97 23.35
CA HIS A 456 -6.64 10.76 22.95
C HIS A 456 -5.34 10.35 23.65
N HIS A 457 -5.39 9.89 24.90
CA HIS A 457 -4.20 9.48 25.65
C HIS A 457 -3.59 8.19 25.10
N GLU A 458 -4.42 7.14 24.93
CA GLU A 458 -3.97 5.88 24.30
C GLU A 458 -3.49 6.08 22.87
N ALA A 459 -4.18 6.93 22.09
CA ALA A 459 -3.75 7.28 20.74
C ALA A 459 -2.35 7.92 20.74
N GLU A 460 -2.04 8.79 21.69
CA GLU A 460 -0.74 9.47 21.78
C GLU A 460 0.37 8.47 22.08
N ILE A 461 0.17 7.55 23.04
CA ILE A 461 1.12 6.48 23.36
C ILE A 461 1.42 5.65 22.10
N THR A 462 0.35 5.25 21.40
CA THR A 462 0.45 4.39 20.21
C THR A 462 1.17 5.10 19.05
N TYR A 463 0.83 6.36 18.77
CA TYR A 463 1.53 7.15 17.74
C TYR A 463 2.99 7.42 18.09
N ARG A 464 3.32 7.76 19.35
CA ARG A 464 4.71 7.99 19.77
C ARG A 464 5.54 6.72 19.60
N ARG A 465 4.99 5.55 19.94
CA ARG A 465 5.62 4.25 19.65
C ARG A 465 5.88 4.08 18.15
N ALA A 466 4.89 4.31 17.30
CA ALA A 466 5.05 4.19 15.85
C ALA A 466 6.13 5.15 15.30
N VAL A 467 6.16 6.41 15.74
CA VAL A 467 7.15 7.42 15.33
C VAL A 467 8.57 7.03 15.77
N ILE A 468 8.74 6.58 17.02
CA ILE A 468 10.05 6.20 17.55
C ILE A 468 10.56 4.93 16.87
N GLY A 469 9.70 3.91 16.74
CA GLY A 469 10.05 2.65 16.09
C GLY A 469 10.45 2.85 14.63
N THR A 470 9.60 3.53 13.85
CA THR A 470 9.90 3.79 12.42
C THR A 470 11.12 4.68 12.24
N GLY A 471 11.33 5.66 13.12
CA GLY A 471 12.53 6.49 13.10
C GLY A 471 13.82 5.72 13.37
N ARG A 472 13.79 4.65 14.18
CA ARG A 472 14.94 3.79 14.44
C ARG A 472 15.19 2.79 13.31
N THR A 473 14.14 2.17 12.77
CA THR A 473 14.28 1.08 11.79
C THR A 473 14.45 1.57 10.36
N LEU A 474 13.70 2.61 9.97
CA LEU A 474 13.69 3.12 8.60
C LEU A 474 14.49 4.43 8.46
N GLY A 475 14.78 5.07 9.59
CA GLY A 475 15.39 6.39 9.66
C GLY A 475 14.38 7.53 9.81
N PRO A 476 14.84 8.72 10.25
CA PRO A 476 13.98 9.85 10.60
C PRO A 476 13.27 10.51 9.42
N ASP A 477 13.87 10.44 8.22
CA ASP A 477 13.38 11.07 6.99
C ASP A 477 12.61 10.10 6.09
N HIS A 478 12.49 8.82 6.47
CA HIS A 478 11.76 7.84 5.66
C HIS A 478 10.27 8.19 5.56
N ARG A 479 9.67 7.93 4.39
CA ARG A 479 8.26 8.27 4.09
C ARG A 479 7.28 7.83 5.17
N ASP A 480 7.43 6.60 5.67
CA ASP A 480 6.51 6.03 6.65
C ASP A 480 6.71 6.64 8.04
N THR A 481 7.94 6.96 8.42
CA THR A 481 8.25 7.74 9.64
C THR A 481 7.56 9.10 9.59
N LEU A 482 7.68 9.80 8.46
CA LEU A 482 7.07 11.11 8.25
C LEU A 482 5.53 11.06 8.20
N MET A 483 4.94 9.92 7.79
CA MET A 483 3.49 9.68 7.91
C MET A 483 3.06 9.55 9.37
N CYS A 484 3.78 8.75 10.18
CA CYS A 484 3.52 8.63 11.60
C CYS A 484 3.65 9.98 12.32
N VAL A 485 4.68 10.76 12.01
CA VAL A 485 4.89 12.11 12.58
C VAL A 485 3.72 13.04 12.21
N TYR A 486 3.29 13.03 10.95
CA TYR A 486 2.14 13.83 10.50
C TYR A 486 0.84 13.46 11.23
N ASN A 487 0.58 12.17 11.48
CA ASN A 487 -0.62 11.72 12.18
C ASN A 487 -0.59 12.08 13.67
N LEU A 488 0.58 11.95 14.32
CA LEU A 488 0.81 12.41 15.70
C LEU A 488 0.55 13.91 15.83
N ALA A 489 1.07 14.72 14.89
CA ALA A 489 0.86 16.16 14.87
C ALA A 489 -0.63 16.53 14.83
N GLY A 490 -1.42 15.83 13.99
CA GLY A 490 -2.87 16.00 13.94
C GLY A 490 -3.61 15.61 15.23
N LEU A 491 -3.11 14.61 15.98
CA LEU A 491 -3.64 14.29 17.31
C LEU A 491 -3.30 15.39 18.33
N LEU A 492 -2.05 15.85 18.35
CA LEU A 492 -1.60 16.92 19.26
C LEU A 492 -2.40 18.20 19.04
N GLN A 493 -2.73 18.54 17.78
CA GLN A 493 -3.65 19.63 17.46
C GLN A 493 -5.03 19.42 18.11
N ARG A 494 -5.63 18.22 18.01
CA ARG A 494 -6.93 17.92 18.67
C ARG A 494 -6.85 18.02 20.19
N GLN A 495 -5.72 17.65 20.79
CA GLN A 495 -5.46 17.81 22.22
C GLN A 495 -5.14 19.26 22.62
N ARG A 496 -5.10 20.21 21.68
CA ARG A 496 -4.73 21.62 21.91
C ARG A 496 -3.27 21.82 22.35
N LYS A 497 -2.39 20.86 22.09
CA LYS A 497 -0.93 20.98 22.25
C LYS A 497 -0.32 21.58 20.99
N TYR A 498 -0.67 22.84 20.70
CA TYR A 498 -0.40 23.46 19.40
C TYR A 498 1.10 23.64 19.12
N ASP A 499 1.93 23.95 20.12
CA ASP A 499 3.36 24.15 19.92
C ASP A 499 4.08 22.84 19.55
N GLU A 500 3.73 21.74 20.23
CA GLU A 500 4.23 20.40 19.85
C GLU A 500 3.69 19.96 18.49
N ALA A 501 2.42 20.26 18.18
CA ALA A 501 1.82 19.96 16.88
C ALA A 501 2.53 20.71 15.75
N GLU A 502 2.85 21.99 15.95
CA GLU A 502 3.60 22.83 15.01
C GLU A 502 4.99 22.24 14.75
N MET A 503 5.71 21.89 15.82
CA MET A 503 7.04 21.26 15.72
C MET A 503 6.99 19.96 14.89
N MET A 504 6.00 19.10 15.15
CA MET A 504 5.85 17.84 14.43
C MET A 504 5.43 18.05 12.97
N HIS A 505 4.54 19.00 12.68
CA HIS A 505 4.17 19.36 11.31
C HIS A 505 5.35 19.94 10.52
N ARG A 506 6.16 20.83 11.13
CA ARG A 506 7.39 21.36 10.52
C ARG A 506 8.41 20.26 10.26
N ARG A 507 8.59 19.31 11.19
CA ARG A 507 9.46 18.14 11.01
C ARG A 507 9.00 17.26 9.85
N ALA A 508 7.71 16.91 9.82
CA ALA A 508 7.14 16.09 8.74
C ALA A 508 7.27 16.80 7.39
N LEU A 509 7.10 18.13 7.36
CA LEU A 509 7.27 18.94 6.16
C LEU A 509 8.72 18.93 5.68
N ALA A 510 9.68 19.34 6.52
CA ALA A 510 11.09 19.43 6.16
C ALA A 510 11.64 18.08 5.66
N GLY A 511 11.27 16.98 6.34
CA GLY A 511 11.66 15.64 5.90
C GLY A 511 11.07 15.28 4.54
N ARG A 512 9.80 15.60 4.28
CA ARG A 512 9.14 15.34 2.98
C ARG A 512 9.66 16.24 1.87
N GLU A 513 9.98 17.49 2.14
CA GLU A 513 10.65 18.39 1.18
C GLU A 513 12.01 17.85 0.77
N LYS A 514 12.80 17.36 1.75
CA LYS A 514 14.12 16.79 1.50
C LYS A 514 14.06 15.49 0.70
N THR A 515 13.15 14.58 1.01
CA THR A 515 13.12 13.24 0.39
C THR A 515 12.26 13.17 -0.87
N LEU A 516 11.11 13.83 -0.88
CA LEU A 516 10.13 13.74 -1.98
C LEU A 516 10.16 14.98 -2.88
N GLY A 517 10.84 16.04 -2.45
CA GLY A 517 10.81 17.35 -3.09
C GLY A 517 9.59 18.19 -2.68
N PRO A 518 9.65 19.51 -2.91
CA PRO A 518 8.63 20.46 -2.45
C PRO A 518 7.27 20.22 -3.08
N GLY A 519 7.21 19.86 -4.37
CA GLY A 519 5.93 19.69 -5.07
C GLY A 519 5.27 18.31 -4.92
N HIS A 520 5.67 17.46 -3.98
CA HIS A 520 5.09 16.12 -3.85
C HIS A 520 3.79 16.16 -3.04
N ARG A 521 2.72 15.46 -3.46
CA ARG A 521 1.39 15.46 -2.79
C ARG A 521 1.44 15.37 -1.26
N HIS A 522 2.25 14.48 -0.69
CA HIS A 522 2.43 14.38 0.76
C HIS A 522 3.12 15.59 1.39
N THR A 523 4.12 16.18 0.72
CA THR A 523 4.78 17.43 1.15
C THR A 523 3.78 18.58 1.16
N LEU A 524 3.04 18.69 0.08
CA LEU A 524 1.96 19.64 -0.13
C LEU A 524 0.85 19.52 0.92
N ARG A 525 0.42 18.30 1.24
CA ARG A 525 -0.54 18.04 2.31
C ARG A 525 -0.01 18.43 3.70
N SER A 526 1.29 18.22 3.96
CA SER A 526 1.93 18.71 5.19
C SER A 526 1.94 20.23 5.24
N LEU A 527 2.25 20.90 4.13
CA LEU A 527 2.22 22.37 4.01
C LEU A 527 0.84 22.93 4.31
N ILE A 528 -0.21 22.43 3.63
CA ILE A 528 -1.59 22.88 3.86
C ILE A 528 -1.98 22.66 5.32
N LYS A 529 -1.63 21.51 5.90
CA LYS A 529 -2.03 21.20 7.27
C LYS A 529 -1.30 22.07 8.30
N LEU A 530 -0.03 22.38 8.06
CA LEU A 530 0.73 23.33 8.87
C LEU A 530 0.17 24.76 8.71
N GLY A 531 -0.14 25.18 7.48
CA GLY A 531 -0.82 26.45 7.21
C GLY A 531 -2.13 26.55 7.98
N ALA A 532 -2.98 25.50 7.94
CA ALA A 532 -4.25 25.48 8.66
C ALA A 532 -4.10 25.48 10.19
N LEU A 533 -3.01 24.90 10.71
CA LEU A 533 -2.70 24.99 12.14
C LEU A 533 -2.29 26.42 12.53
N LEU A 534 -1.46 27.06 11.71
CA LEU A 534 -1.02 28.43 11.93
C LEU A 534 -2.16 29.42 11.74
N ASP A 535 -3.10 29.16 10.83
CA ASP A 535 -4.27 30.01 10.58
C ASP A 535 -5.15 30.17 11.83
N GLU A 536 -5.12 29.22 12.76
CA GLU A 536 -5.87 29.35 14.02
C GLU A 536 -5.24 30.34 15.03
N ARG A 537 -3.98 30.80 14.82
CA ARG A 537 -3.20 31.55 15.85
C ARG A 537 -2.20 32.60 15.32
N LYS A 538 -1.60 32.37 14.17
CA LYS A 538 -0.47 33.08 13.54
C LYS A 538 -0.73 33.25 12.03
N TYR A 539 -1.76 34.04 11.70
CA TYR A 539 -2.26 34.20 10.33
C TYR A 539 -1.20 34.68 9.32
N GLU A 540 -0.30 35.59 9.73
CA GLU A 540 0.78 36.10 8.87
C GLU A 540 1.79 35.01 8.49
N GLU A 541 2.15 34.12 9.42
CA GLU A 541 3.00 32.97 9.12
C GLU A 541 2.26 31.94 8.25
N ALA A 542 0.96 31.74 8.47
CA ALA A 542 0.12 30.84 7.67
C ALA A 542 0.10 31.27 6.20
N GLU A 543 -0.03 32.58 5.95
CA GLU A 543 0.00 33.14 4.61
C GLU A 543 1.31 32.85 3.88
N ILE A 544 2.46 33.06 4.54
CA ILE A 544 3.78 32.78 3.96
C ILE A 544 3.87 31.30 3.55
N ILE A 545 3.42 30.40 4.41
CA ILE A 545 3.43 28.96 4.12
C ILE A 545 2.48 28.59 2.97
N TYR A 546 1.27 29.16 2.93
CA TYR A 546 0.33 28.90 1.85
C TYR A 546 0.83 29.44 0.50
N ARG A 547 1.45 30.63 0.47
CA ARG A 547 2.07 31.18 -0.75
C ARG A 547 3.25 30.33 -1.22
N HIS A 548 4.11 29.89 -0.30
CA HIS A 548 5.22 28.99 -0.63
C HIS A 548 4.70 27.65 -1.18
N ALA A 549 3.68 27.07 -0.54
CA ALA A 549 3.03 25.86 -1.00
C ALA A 549 2.45 26.02 -2.40
N LEU A 550 1.73 27.11 -2.65
CA LEU A 550 1.14 27.37 -3.95
C LEU A 550 2.22 27.49 -5.05
N GLY A 551 3.26 28.29 -4.83
CA GLY A 551 4.34 28.46 -5.81
C GLY A 551 5.11 27.17 -6.09
N THR A 552 5.26 26.28 -5.11
CA THR A 552 5.91 24.98 -5.29
C THR A 552 5.01 23.96 -6.00
N MET A 553 3.71 23.98 -5.74
CA MET A 553 2.72 23.14 -6.43
C MET A 553 2.60 23.52 -7.90
N GLU A 554 2.51 24.81 -8.21
CA GLU A 554 2.36 25.30 -9.59
C GLU A 554 3.51 24.86 -10.49
N LYS A 555 4.74 24.96 -9.98
CA LYS A 555 5.94 24.53 -10.71
C LYS A 555 5.96 23.01 -10.95
N ALA A 556 5.37 22.23 -10.05
CA ALA A 556 5.45 20.78 -10.08
C ALA A 556 4.30 20.10 -10.83
N LEU A 557 3.08 20.65 -10.73
CA LEU A 557 1.85 20.02 -11.20
C LEU A 557 1.16 20.84 -12.31
N GLY A 558 1.59 22.08 -12.53
CA GLY A 558 0.95 23.02 -13.44
C GLY A 558 -0.24 23.75 -12.79
N PRO A 559 -0.61 24.94 -13.31
CA PRO A 559 -1.55 25.84 -12.64
C PRO A 559 -3.00 25.35 -12.57
N ASP A 560 -3.39 24.40 -13.44
CA ASP A 560 -4.76 23.89 -13.57
C ASP A 560 -4.99 22.56 -12.82
N HIS A 561 -3.95 22.01 -12.17
CA HIS A 561 -4.06 20.74 -11.43
C HIS A 561 -4.96 20.88 -10.20
N GLN A 562 -5.76 19.85 -9.89
CA GLN A 562 -6.72 19.88 -8.77
C GLN A 562 -6.09 20.32 -7.44
N ASP A 563 -5.00 19.67 -7.03
CA ASP A 563 -4.31 20.01 -5.77
C ASP A 563 -3.83 21.47 -5.73
N VAL A 564 -3.48 22.06 -6.88
CA VAL A 564 -3.11 23.48 -6.99
C VAL A 564 -4.35 24.34 -6.78
N LEU A 565 -5.44 24.04 -7.48
CA LEU A 565 -6.70 24.79 -7.38
C LEU A 565 -7.32 24.73 -5.98
N ASP A 566 -7.24 23.59 -5.30
CA ASP A 566 -7.64 23.42 -3.91
C ASP A 566 -6.82 24.33 -2.99
N SER A 567 -5.51 24.40 -3.23
CA SER A 567 -4.60 25.23 -2.44
C SER A 567 -4.76 26.73 -2.71
N VAL A 568 -5.03 27.12 -3.96
CA VAL A 568 -5.42 28.50 -4.30
C VAL A 568 -6.70 28.89 -3.57
N ASN A 569 -7.69 27.99 -3.51
CA ASN A 569 -8.94 28.26 -2.78
C ASN A 569 -8.71 28.36 -1.26
N ILE A 570 -7.90 27.48 -0.67
CA ILE A 570 -7.55 27.54 0.77
C ILE A 570 -6.80 28.84 1.09
N LEU A 571 -5.83 29.25 0.24
CA LEU A 571 -5.16 30.54 0.39
C LEU A 571 -6.17 31.70 0.27
N GLY A 572 -7.12 31.61 -0.67
CA GLY A 572 -8.21 32.58 -0.80
C GLY A 572 -9.06 32.70 0.47
N GLU A 573 -9.38 31.58 1.12
CA GLU A 573 -10.09 31.55 2.41
C GLU A 573 -9.26 32.18 3.54
N ALA A 574 -7.98 31.83 3.66
CA ALA A 574 -7.09 32.42 4.68
C ALA A 574 -6.94 33.94 4.50
N LEU A 575 -6.82 34.41 3.26
CA LEU A 575 -6.78 35.85 2.94
C LEU A 575 -8.09 36.57 3.28
N LEU A 576 -9.24 35.89 3.19
CA LEU A 576 -10.52 36.45 3.65
C LEU A 576 -10.54 36.65 5.16
N ASP A 577 -9.98 35.71 5.91
CA ASP A 577 -9.90 35.78 7.38
C ASP A 577 -8.90 36.86 7.85
N LEU A 578 -7.80 37.05 7.11
CA LEU A 578 -6.85 38.17 7.23
C LEU A 578 -7.44 39.53 6.81
N LYS A 579 -8.67 39.56 6.28
CA LYS A 579 -9.32 40.76 5.73
C LYS A 579 -8.57 41.39 4.54
N MET A 580 -7.68 40.64 3.89
CA MET A 580 -6.96 41.03 2.69
C MET A 580 -7.82 40.77 1.45
N TYR A 581 -8.96 41.46 1.37
CA TYR A 581 -10.03 41.08 0.44
C TYR A 581 -9.63 41.20 -1.03
N ASN A 582 -8.75 42.14 -1.40
CA ASN A 582 -8.28 42.32 -2.79
C ASN A 582 -7.49 41.10 -3.27
N GLU A 583 -6.60 40.58 -2.41
CA GLU A 583 -5.77 39.43 -2.74
C GLU A 583 -6.58 38.14 -2.69
N ALA A 584 -7.54 38.04 -1.76
CA ALA A 584 -8.52 36.96 -1.76
C ALA A 584 -9.36 36.91 -3.05
N GLU A 585 -9.77 38.07 -3.61
CA GLU A 585 -10.47 38.11 -4.91
C GLU A 585 -9.62 37.56 -6.04
N VAL A 586 -8.32 37.92 -6.09
CA VAL A 586 -7.40 37.42 -7.12
C VAL A 586 -7.30 35.90 -7.05
N MET A 587 -7.08 35.35 -5.85
CA MET A 587 -6.97 33.90 -5.66
C MET A 587 -8.29 33.19 -5.97
N CYS A 588 -9.43 33.68 -5.47
CA CYS A 588 -10.73 33.08 -5.72
C CYS A 588 -11.13 33.12 -7.21
N ARG A 589 -10.85 34.21 -7.94
CA ARG A 589 -11.11 34.27 -9.40
C ARG A 589 -10.27 33.26 -10.16
N ARG A 590 -9.00 33.15 -9.78
CA ARG A 590 -8.08 32.18 -10.39
C ARG A 590 -8.52 30.74 -10.13
N ALA A 591 -8.84 30.40 -8.89
CA ALA A 591 -9.35 29.07 -8.54
C ALA A 591 -10.67 28.77 -9.28
N LEU A 592 -11.56 29.76 -9.41
CA LEU A 592 -12.83 29.59 -10.12
C LEU A 592 -12.60 29.29 -11.61
N ALA A 593 -11.79 30.09 -12.30
CA ALA A 593 -11.49 29.89 -13.72
C ALA A 593 -10.81 28.54 -13.99
N GLY A 594 -9.86 28.14 -13.13
CA GLY A 594 -9.23 26.83 -13.22
C GLY A 594 -10.24 25.70 -13.02
N ARG A 595 -11.01 25.73 -11.92
CA ARG A 595 -12.01 24.68 -11.61
C ARG A 595 -13.11 24.58 -12.66
N GLU A 596 -13.50 25.69 -13.28
CA GLU A 596 -14.44 25.68 -14.43
C GLU A 596 -13.87 24.92 -15.63
N LYS A 597 -12.59 25.10 -15.92
CA LYS A 597 -11.91 24.41 -17.02
C LYS A 597 -11.73 22.92 -16.72
N THR A 598 -11.36 22.56 -15.50
CA THR A 598 -11.05 21.16 -15.13
C THR A 598 -12.30 20.33 -14.84
N PHE A 599 -13.25 20.87 -14.08
CA PHE A 599 -14.41 20.12 -13.57
C PHE A 599 -15.75 20.56 -14.18
N GLY A 600 -15.76 21.69 -14.89
CA GLY A 600 -16.96 22.32 -15.39
C GLY A 600 -17.60 23.30 -14.39
N PRO A 601 -18.55 24.12 -14.88
CA PRO A 601 -19.14 25.22 -14.13
C PRO A 601 -20.08 24.80 -13.00
N ASP A 602 -20.63 23.58 -13.05
CA ASP A 602 -21.62 23.07 -12.10
C ASP A 602 -21.02 22.10 -11.06
N HIS A 603 -19.71 21.82 -11.12
CA HIS A 603 -19.06 20.97 -10.13
C HIS A 603 -19.15 21.61 -8.73
N ARG A 604 -19.32 20.76 -7.69
CA ARG A 604 -19.50 21.19 -6.30
C ARG A 604 -18.42 22.19 -5.87
N ASP A 605 -17.16 21.88 -6.11
CA ASP A 605 -16.04 22.70 -5.68
C ASP A 605 -15.92 24.00 -6.48
N THR A 606 -16.30 24.01 -7.76
CA THR A 606 -16.39 25.23 -8.58
C THR A 606 -17.42 26.20 -8.00
N LEU A 607 -18.58 25.66 -7.61
CA LEU A 607 -19.67 26.46 -7.02
C LEU A 607 -19.33 26.97 -5.62
N LEU A 608 -18.61 26.20 -4.82
CA LEU A 608 -18.10 26.64 -3.51
C LEU A 608 -17.07 27.78 -3.66
N THR A 609 -16.17 27.70 -4.65
CA THR A 609 -15.25 28.80 -4.96
C THR A 609 -16.00 30.04 -5.44
N ALA A 610 -17.05 29.89 -6.25
CA ALA A 610 -17.91 31.02 -6.62
C ALA A 610 -18.54 31.69 -5.38
N ASN A 611 -19.01 30.90 -4.40
CA ASN A 611 -19.50 31.44 -3.13
C ASN A 611 -18.38 32.20 -2.37
N ASN A 612 -17.16 31.67 -2.30
CA ASN A 612 -16.03 32.33 -1.63
C ASN A 612 -15.62 33.63 -2.34
N LEU A 613 -15.64 33.66 -3.67
CA LEU A 613 -15.46 34.88 -4.45
C LEU A 613 -16.55 35.91 -4.11
N GLY A 614 -17.80 35.48 -3.96
CA GLY A 614 -18.89 36.31 -3.48
C GLY A 614 -18.63 36.91 -2.08
N VAL A 615 -17.94 36.20 -1.19
CA VAL A 615 -17.53 36.72 0.13
C VAL A 615 -16.48 37.81 -0.01
N ALA A 616 -15.46 37.59 -0.84
CA ALA A 616 -14.41 38.57 -1.12
C ALA A 616 -15.00 39.88 -1.66
N LEU A 617 -15.81 39.76 -2.73
CA LEU A 617 -16.44 40.90 -3.40
C LEU A 617 -17.39 41.66 -2.48
N ARG A 618 -18.19 40.94 -1.66
CA ARG A 618 -19.09 41.57 -0.69
C ARG A 618 -18.32 42.41 0.33
N ASN A 619 -17.19 41.92 0.82
CA ASN A 619 -16.39 42.63 1.82
C ASN A 619 -15.59 43.80 1.25
N GLN A 620 -15.43 43.87 -0.09
CA GLN A 620 -14.95 45.05 -0.81
C GLN A 620 -16.05 46.02 -1.24
N ASN A 621 -17.30 45.80 -0.82
CA ASN A 621 -18.49 46.56 -1.26
C ASN A 621 -18.81 46.44 -2.76
N LYS A 622 -18.24 45.47 -3.49
CA LYS A 622 -18.63 45.12 -4.87
C LYS A 622 -19.92 44.29 -4.88
N HIS A 623 -21.01 44.89 -4.40
CA HIS A 623 -22.25 44.17 -4.08
C HIS A 623 -22.95 43.54 -5.29
N HIS A 624 -22.86 44.15 -6.48
CA HIS A 624 -23.48 43.62 -7.70
C HIS A 624 -22.77 42.35 -8.18
N GLU A 625 -21.44 42.38 -8.30
CA GLU A 625 -20.66 41.19 -8.67
C GLU A 625 -20.79 40.06 -7.64
N ALA A 626 -20.81 40.40 -6.34
CA ALA A 626 -21.03 39.43 -5.28
C ALA A 626 -22.40 38.73 -5.42
N GLU A 627 -23.44 39.46 -5.80
CA GLU A 627 -24.78 38.91 -5.99
C GLU A 627 -24.82 37.92 -7.16
N ILE A 628 -24.14 38.22 -8.27
CA ILE A 628 -24.01 37.30 -9.41
C ILE A 628 -23.37 35.98 -8.96
N MET A 629 -22.25 36.06 -8.23
CA MET A 629 -21.52 34.88 -7.77
C MET A 629 -22.34 34.05 -6.77
N TYR A 630 -23.01 34.69 -5.81
CA TYR A 630 -23.85 33.97 -4.85
C TYR A 630 -25.09 33.34 -5.51
N ARG A 631 -25.77 34.04 -6.42
CA ARG A 631 -26.94 33.49 -7.13
C ARG A 631 -26.53 32.28 -7.97
N ARG A 632 -25.37 32.36 -8.65
CA ARG A 632 -24.79 31.23 -9.36
C ARG A 632 -24.53 30.05 -8.43
N ALA A 633 -23.85 30.26 -7.30
CA ALA A 633 -23.57 29.21 -6.33
C ALA A 633 -24.86 28.56 -5.81
N VAL A 634 -25.86 29.35 -5.41
CA VAL A 634 -27.16 28.84 -4.90
C VAL A 634 -27.92 28.01 -5.93
N ILE A 635 -28.00 28.49 -7.18
CA ILE A 635 -28.70 27.79 -8.26
C ILE A 635 -27.96 26.49 -8.61
N GLY A 636 -26.65 26.57 -8.79
CA GLY A 636 -25.81 25.42 -9.14
C GLY A 636 -25.86 24.34 -8.06
N THR A 637 -25.60 24.69 -6.80
CA THR A 637 -25.61 23.69 -5.71
C THR A 637 -27.00 23.14 -5.47
N GLY A 638 -28.05 23.95 -5.68
CA GLY A 638 -29.43 23.51 -5.60
C GLY A 638 -29.78 22.45 -6.64
N ARG A 639 -29.25 22.58 -7.86
CA ARG A 639 -29.43 21.59 -8.94
C ARG A 639 -28.60 20.32 -8.71
N THR A 640 -27.34 20.45 -8.29
CA THR A 640 -26.40 19.33 -8.23
C THR A 640 -26.45 18.54 -6.93
N LEU A 641 -26.59 19.22 -5.79
CA LEU A 641 -26.58 18.59 -4.46
C LEU A 641 -27.98 18.49 -3.84
N GLY A 642 -28.94 19.24 -4.38
CA GLY A 642 -30.29 19.36 -3.86
C GLY A 642 -30.48 20.58 -2.94
N PRO A 643 -31.74 20.98 -2.70
CA PRO A 643 -32.10 22.22 -2.01
C PRO A 643 -31.75 22.22 -0.51
N ASP A 644 -31.77 21.05 0.13
CA ASP A 644 -31.54 20.89 1.57
C ASP A 644 -30.08 20.51 1.90
N HIS A 645 -29.21 20.35 0.89
CA HIS A 645 -27.81 19.99 1.13
C HIS A 645 -27.08 21.09 1.93
N ARG A 646 -26.16 20.69 2.82
CA ARG A 646 -25.42 21.59 3.71
C ARG A 646 -24.77 22.76 2.96
N ASP A 647 -24.14 22.47 1.82
CA ASP A 647 -23.44 23.47 1.00
C ASP A 647 -24.42 24.42 0.29
N THR A 648 -25.57 23.93 -0.17
CA THR A 648 -26.64 24.76 -0.72
C THR A 648 -27.16 25.73 0.34
N LEU A 649 -27.41 25.24 1.55
CA LEU A 649 -27.90 26.07 2.67
C LEU A 649 -26.86 27.09 3.16
N MET A 650 -25.57 26.81 2.98
CA MET A 650 -24.49 27.77 3.22
C MET A 650 -24.51 28.89 2.16
N CYS A 651 -24.61 28.55 0.88
CA CYS A 651 -24.69 29.54 -0.20
C CYS A 651 -25.94 30.42 -0.06
N VAL A 652 -27.10 29.83 0.27
CA VAL A 652 -28.35 30.57 0.52
C VAL A 652 -28.20 31.54 1.70
N TYR A 653 -27.57 31.10 2.79
CA TYR A 653 -27.30 31.94 3.95
C TYR A 653 -26.39 33.13 3.61
N ASN A 654 -25.35 32.93 2.79
CA ASN A 654 -24.44 34.00 2.40
C ASN A 654 -25.10 35.00 1.45
N LEU A 655 -25.91 34.53 0.49
CA LEU A 655 -26.73 35.39 -0.38
C LEU A 655 -27.70 36.24 0.44
N ALA A 656 -28.39 35.64 1.41
CA ALA A 656 -29.32 36.34 2.29
C ALA A 656 -28.65 37.49 3.05
N GLY A 657 -27.45 37.26 3.58
CA GLY A 657 -26.67 38.30 4.24
C GLY A 657 -26.20 39.43 3.31
N LEU A 658 -25.94 39.14 2.03
CA LEU A 658 -25.66 40.20 1.04
C LEU A 658 -26.92 41.01 0.72
N LEU A 659 -28.05 40.35 0.50
CA LEU A 659 -29.34 41.01 0.22
C LEU A 659 -29.75 41.92 1.38
N GLN A 660 -29.53 41.47 2.62
CA GLN A 660 -29.71 42.30 3.82
C GLN A 660 -28.85 43.58 3.77
N ARG A 661 -27.56 43.47 3.43
CA ARG A 661 -26.66 44.64 3.27
C ARG A 661 -27.11 45.59 2.16
N GLN A 662 -27.68 45.05 1.08
CA GLN A 662 -28.26 45.84 -0.01
C GLN A 662 -29.64 46.43 0.34
N ARG A 663 -30.15 46.21 1.56
CA ARG A 663 -31.50 46.61 2.01
C ARG A 663 -32.66 45.97 1.25
N LYS A 664 -32.41 44.85 0.55
CA LYS A 664 -33.44 44.01 -0.08
C LYS A 664 -34.05 43.06 0.95
N TYR A 665 -34.72 43.63 1.96
CA TYR A 665 -35.10 42.89 3.16
C TYR A 665 -36.12 41.78 2.92
N ASP A 666 -37.03 41.92 1.95
CA ASP A 666 -38.01 40.88 1.61
C ASP A 666 -37.34 39.61 1.05
N GLU A 667 -36.43 39.79 0.08
CA GLU A 667 -35.66 38.67 -0.46
C GLU A 667 -34.72 38.08 0.59
N ALA A 668 -34.08 38.92 1.43
CA ALA A 668 -33.22 38.46 2.51
C ALA A 668 -33.97 37.61 3.54
N GLU A 669 -35.18 38.03 3.93
CA GLU A 669 -36.06 37.28 4.84
C GLU A 669 -36.41 35.91 4.23
N MET A 670 -36.83 35.88 2.96
CA MET A 670 -37.17 34.64 2.26
C MET A 670 -35.99 33.65 2.25
N MET A 671 -34.79 34.13 1.92
CA MET A 671 -33.58 33.30 1.87
C MET A 671 -33.15 32.84 3.28
N HIS A 672 -33.26 33.69 4.30
CA HIS A 672 -32.96 33.30 5.68
C HIS A 672 -33.95 32.27 6.22
N ARG A 673 -35.26 32.40 5.94
CA ARG A 673 -36.28 31.39 6.28
C ARG A 673 -35.99 30.06 5.59
N ARG A 674 -35.63 30.08 4.30
CA ARG A 674 -35.23 28.87 3.55
C ARG A 674 -34.01 28.19 4.16
N ALA A 675 -32.95 28.95 4.44
CA ALA A 675 -31.74 28.41 5.07
C ALA A 675 -31.99 27.86 6.48
N LEU A 676 -32.90 28.49 7.24
CA LEU A 676 -33.30 28.02 8.56
C LEU A 676 -34.06 26.69 8.47
N ALA A 677 -35.13 26.63 7.67
CA ALA A 677 -35.96 25.43 7.52
C ALA A 677 -35.13 24.21 7.06
N GLY A 678 -34.25 24.40 6.08
CA GLY A 678 -33.37 23.32 5.62
C GLY A 678 -32.37 22.88 6.69
N ARG A 679 -31.80 23.81 7.47
CA ARG A 679 -30.86 23.47 8.56
C ARG A 679 -31.56 22.81 9.75
N GLU A 680 -32.79 23.21 10.07
CA GLU A 680 -33.60 22.54 11.10
C GLU A 680 -33.89 21.09 10.70
N LYS A 681 -34.31 20.86 9.45
CA LYS A 681 -34.59 19.53 8.92
C LYS A 681 -33.36 18.61 8.90
N THR A 682 -32.19 19.15 8.57
CA THR A 682 -30.97 18.34 8.34
C THR A 682 -30.04 18.24 9.54
N LEU A 683 -29.93 19.31 10.35
CA LEU A 683 -28.98 19.40 11.46
C LEU A 683 -29.68 19.44 12.82
N GLY A 684 -30.99 19.65 12.84
CA GLY A 684 -31.77 19.88 14.07
C GLY A 684 -31.75 21.35 14.54
N PRO A 685 -32.67 21.70 15.46
CA PRO A 685 -32.86 23.07 15.94
C PRO A 685 -31.68 23.61 16.78
N GLY A 686 -31.03 22.74 17.56
CA GLY A 686 -29.92 23.09 18.45
C GLY A 686 -28.55 23.27 17.78
N HIS A 687 -28.43 22.96 16.49
CA HIS A 687 -27.13 22.98 15.82
C HIS A 687 -26.61 24.41 15.62
N ARG A 688 -25.29 24.62 15.78
CA ARG A 688 -24.65 25.95 15.73
C ARG A 688 -25.02 26.79 14.49
N HIS A 689 -25.19 26.14 13.34
CA HIS A 689 -25.55 26.80 12.08
C HIS A 689 -27.04 27.15 12.00
N THR A 690 -27.91 26.36 12.65
CA THR A 690 -29.34 26.63 12.78
C THR A 690 -29.58 27.83 13.69
N LEU A 691 -28.91 27.84 14.86
CA LEU A 691 -28.91 28.97 15.80
C LEU A 691 -28.44 30.28 15.14
N ARG A 692 -27.38 30.21 14.32
CA ARG A 692 -26.88 31.37 13.57
C ARG A 692 -27.88 31.85 12.50
N SER A 693 -28.66 30.96 11.90
CA SER A 693 -29.74 31.33 10.99
C SER A 693 -30.89 32.02 11.72
N LEU A 694 -31.27 31.54 12.92
CA LEU A 694 -32.30 32.19 13.77
C LEU A 694 -31.91 33.63 14.11
N ILE A 695 -30.67 33.83 14.60
CA ILE A 695 -30.15 35.16 14.95
C ILE A 695 -30.16 36.10 13.74
N LYS A 696 -29.79 35.61 12.55
CA LYS A 696 -29.80 36.45 11.33
C LYS A 696 -31.19 36.73 10.80
N LEU A 697 -32.12 35.78 10.89
CA LEU A 697 -33.51 36.02 10.56
C LEU A 697 -34.12 37.06 11.51
N GLY A 698 -33.85 36.97 12.81
CA GLY A 698 -34.22 37.99 13.79
C GLY A 698 -33.70 39.38 13.41
N ALA A 699 -32.42 39.48 13.04
CA ALA A 699 -31.82 40.75 12.62
C ALA A 699 -32.52 41.37 11.38
N VAL A 700 -32.86 40.55 10.38
CA VAL A 700 -33.58 41.03 9.18
C VAL A 700 -34.99 41.48 9.55
N LEU A 701 -35.69 40.75 10.41
CA LEU A 701 -37.03 41.11 10.89
C LEU A 701 -37.01 42.41 11.69
N HIS A 702 -35.99 42.62 12.52
CA HIS A 702 -35.78 43.88 13.23
C HIS A 702 -35.57 45.05 12.25
N GLU A 703 -34.74 44.89 11.22
CA GLU A 703 -34.54 45.91 10.18
C GLU A 703 -35.84 46.20 9.37
N LYS A 704 -36.72 45.22 9.24
CA LYS A 704 -38.08 45.38 8.68
C LYS A 704 -39.10 45.97 9.65
N ARG A 705 -38.69 46.36 10.87
CA ARG A 705 -39.56 46.85 11.96
C ARG A 705 -40.61 45.81 12.43
N LYS A 706 -40.38 44.53 12.17
CA LYS A 706 -41.19 43.41 12.67
C LYS A 706 -40.65 42.95 14.02
N TYR A 707 -40.73 43.84 15.01
CA TYR A 707 -40.05 43.64 16.30
C TYR A 707 -40.53 42.40 17.05
N ASP A 708 -41.82 42.09 17.03
CA ASP A 708 -42.36 40.90 17.71
C ASP A 708 -41.87 39.60 17.06
N GLU A 709 -41.90 39.51 15.72
CA GLU A 709 -41.34 38.34 15.01
C GLU A 709 -39.82 38.21 15.26
N SER A 710 -39.09 39.33 15.32
CA SER A 710 -37.66 39.35 15.63
C SER A 710 -37.37 38.82 17.03
N GLU A 711 -38.12 39.26 18.04
CA GLU A 711 -37.96 38.81 19.41
C GLU A 711 -38.17 37.30 19.53
N ILE A 712 -39.19 36.76 18.85
CA ILE A 712 -39.45 35.31 18.80
C ILE A 712 -38.22 34.56 18.29
N MET A 713 -37.59 35.03 17.21
CA MET A 713 -36.40 34.37 16.66
C MET A 713 -35.20 34.41 17.62
N TYR A 714 -34.95 35.54 18.28
CA TYR A 714 -33.86 35.66 19.25
C TYR A 714 -34.09 34.81 20.51
N ARG A 715 -35.30 34.83 21.08
CA ARG A 715 -35.66 33.97 22.22
C ARG A 715 -35.53 32.50 21.86
N ARG A 716 -36.03 32.11 20.69
CA ARG A 716 -35.89 30.73 20.19
C ARG A 716 -34.42 30.32 20.03
N ALA A 717 -33.56 31.21 19.53
CA ALA A 717 -32.12 30.95 19.43
C ALA A 717 -31.44 30.75 20.80
N VAL A 718 -31.94 31.39 21.86
CA VAL A 718 -31.46 31.18 23.23
C VAL A 718 -31.96 29.85 23.76
N THR A 719 -33.28 29.62 23.73
CA THR A 719 -33.91 28.40 24.27
C THR A 719 -33.36 27.14 23.63
N GLU A 720 -33.21 27.11 22.29
CA GLU A 720 -32.66 25.95 21.58
C GLU A 720 -31.17 25.75 21.86
N ALA A 721 -30.41 26.84 22.04
CA ALA A 721 -28.99 26.76 22.40
C ALA A 721 -28.79 26.25 23.82
N GLU A 722 -29.55 26.75 24.80
CA GLU A 722 -29.52 26.28 26.18
C GLU A 722 -29.89 24.80 26.28
N LYS A 723 -30.99 24.41 25.63
CA LYS A 723 -31.48 23.03 25.64
C LYS A 723 -30.47 22.05 25.05
N SER A 724 -29.77 22.47 23.99
CA SER A 724 -28.92 21.56 23.20
C SER A 724 -27.45 21.59 23.60
N LEU A 725 -26.95 22.73 24.10
CA LEU A 725 -25.52 22.97 24.35
C LEU A 725 -25.23 23.33 25.82
N GLY A 726 -26.27 23.59 26.62
CA GLY A 726 -26.14 24.07 28.00
C GLY A 726 -25.99 25.59 28.11
N PRO A 727 -26.22 26.16 29.31
CA PRO A 727 -26.28 27.61 29.53
C PRO A 727 -24.93 28.31 29.34
N ASN A 728 -23.82 27.63 29.68
CA ASN A 728 -22.47 28.23 29.66
C ASN A 728 -21.74 28.06 28.32
N HIS A 729 -22.36 27.42 27.33
CA HIS A 729 -21.71 27.21 26.04
C HIS A 729 -21.54 28.53 25.27
N PRO A 730 -20.40 28.80 24.59
CA PRO A 730 -20.16 30.08 23.90
C PRO A 730 -21.24 30.49 22.88
N ALA A 731 -21.88 29.52 22.23
CA ALA A 731 -22.99 29.79 21.31
C ALA A 731 -24.25 30.27 22.04
N THR A 732 -24.53 29.71 23.22
CA THR A 732 -25.65 30.09 24.08
C THR A 732 -25.46 31.51 24.60
N LEU A 733 -24.27 31.82 25.12
CA LEU A 733 -23.90 33.17 25.56
C LEU A 733 -23.99 34.19 24.43
N ARG A 734 -23.60 33.80 23.20
CA ARG A 734 -23.75 34.66 22.02
C ARG A 734 -25.21 34.92 21.68
N SER A 735 -26.07 33.89 21.69
CA SER A 735 -27.52 34.06 21.49
C SER A 735 -28.12 35.00 22.54
N PHE A 736 -27.73 34.84 23.82
CA PHE A 736 -28.13 35.72 24.91
C PHE A 736 -27.72 37.16 24.68
N ASN A 737 -26.46 37.40 24.31
CA ASN A 737 -25.98 38.74 24.03
C ASN A 737 -26.77 39.40 22.88
N GLN A 738 -27.07 38.66 21.81
CA GLN A 738 -27.88 39.18 20.70
C GLN A 738 -29.32 39.52 21.12
N LEU A 739 -29.96 38.67 21.93
CA LEU A 739 -31.29 38.97 22.49
C LEU A 739 -31.25 40.20 23.42
N SER A 740 -30.22 40.31 24.27
CA SER A 740 -30.05 41.44 25.19
C SER A 740 -29.86 42.75 24.44
N MET A 741 -29.00 42.80 23.43
CA MET A 741 -28.83 43.98 22.58
C MET A 741 -30.13 44.38 21.88
N PHE A 742 -30.90 43.41 21.38
CA PHE A 742 -32.19 43.65 20.75
C PHE A 742 -33.20 44.25 21.74
N LEU A 743 -33.34 43.67 22.93
CA LEU A 743 -34.27 44.17 23.96
C LEU A 743 -33.88 45.56 24.46
N TYR A 744 -32.58 45.82 24.62
CA TYR A 744 -32.08 47.14 24.97
C TYR A 744 -32.42 48.18 23.91
N ALA A 745 -32.13 47.89 22.63
CA ALA A 745 -32.45 48.78 21.51
C ALA A 745 -33.95 49.07 21.41
N ARG A 746 -34.80 48.04 21.61
CA ARG A 746 -36.26 48.17 21.61
C ARG A 746 -36.76 49.08 22.74
N ALA A 747 -36.20 48.91 23.95
CA ALA A 747 -36.54 49.72 25.11
C ALA A 747 -36.13 51.20 24.94
N THR A 748 -34.97 51.45 24.33
CA THR A 748 -34.50 52.82 24.04
C THR A 748 -35.32 53.51 22.95
N SER A 749 -35.74 52.78 21.90
CA SER A 749 -36.60 53.37 20.86
C SER A 749 -38.00 53.72 21.36
N THR A 750 -38.53 52.98 22.34
CA THR A 750 -39.82 53.31 22.97
C THR A 750 -39.74 54.48 23.93
N LEU A 751 -38.55 54.85 24.41
CA LEU A 751 -38.34 56.02 25.26
C LEU A 751 -38.27 57.32 24.43
N ASP A 752 -37.64 57.29 23.25
CA ASP A 752 -37.57 58.42 22.32
C ASP A 752 -38.91 58.74 21.62
N GLU A 753 -39.83 57.77 21.49
CA GLU A 753 -41.20 58.02 20.98
C GLU A 753 -42.17 58.58 22.04
N VAL A 754 -41.77 58.60 23.32
CA VAL A 754 -42.59 59.06 24.46
C VAL A 754 -42.12 60.42 25.01
N SER A 755 -40.96 60.93 24.56
CA SER A 755 -40.45 62.29 24.77
C SER A 755 -40.73 63.19 23.58
#